data_AF-A0A7S2K791-F1
#
_entry.id   AF-A0A7S2K791-F1
#
_cell.length_a   1.000
_cell.length_b   1.000
_cell.length_c   1.000
_cell.angle_alpha   90.00
_cell.angle_beta   90.00
_cell.angle_gamma   90.00
#
_symmetry.space_group_name_H-M   'P 1'
#
loop_
_entity.id
_entity.type
_entity.pdbx_description
1 polymer ?
#
loop_
_entity_poly.entity_id
_entity_poly.type
_entity_poly.pdbx_seq_one_letter_code
_entity_poly.pdbx_strand_id
1 'polypeptide(L)'
;RTKDYVAQTGAILIDYTQEKWYEKGITFDGILDAAGEANAFENAKKALRHGGSYASIASFDPGMEPTAHAPRMTNATFYLYKNNVADQDELMRLLAEEKLVVRIEKTFPFTKDGLRGLFEAQASGKSTGKNVLVLKEHEQVAQPTMRSMVLMEYKDPSKSLDSFPAAMRVLLADDDFTPKAVDRPSPALGQILIKTWAAAINPIDVKVTAGDLHVGGAGWAQPIPFTPGYDVAGVVEQLGDGVAGFQVGDEVFASNWALDEGQFIGQHDDNVPDSKFPKGPIGGAFAEYCVLPANKVSKKHPKVTFEQAAGVSMVGLTAMQALRFLSIEAGQKVLVLGGAGGVGFMGAQLARLAGAEVYATASARTKDYVAQTGAILIDYTQEKWYEKGITFDGILDAAGEANAFENAKKALRHGGSYASIASFDPGMEPTAHAPRMTNATFYLYKNNVADQDELMRLLAEEKLVVRIEKTFPFTKDGLRGLFEAQASGKSTGKNVLVLKEHEQVAQPTMRSMVLMEYKDPSKSLDSFPAAMRVLLADDDFTPKAVDRPSPALGQILIKTWAAAINPIDVKVTAGDLHVGGAGWAQPIPFTPGYDVAGVVEQLGDGVAGFQVGDEVFASNWALDEGQFIGQHDDNVPDSKFPKGPIGGAFAEYCVLPANKVSKKHPKVTFEQAAGVSMVGLTAMQALRFLSIEAGQKVLVLGGAGGVGFMGAQLARLAGAEVYATASARTKDYVA
;
A
#
# COMPACT_ATOMS: atom_id res chain seq x y z
N ARG A 1 14.95 -6.88 19.47
CA ARG A 1 15.26 -5.96 18.34
C ARG A 1 15.27 -4.50 18.82
N THR A 2 14.13 -3.83 19.00
CA THR A 2 14.06 -2.42 19.46
C THR A 2 14.61 -2.18 20.87
N LYS A 3 14.42 -3.13 21.80
CA LYS A 3 15.08 -3.13 23.13
C LYS A 3 16.61 -3.12 23.04
N ASP A 4 17.18 -3.95 22.16
CA ASP A 4 18.63 -4.06 21.99
C ASP A 4 19.22 -2.78 21.40
N TYR A 5 18.45 -2.06 20.59
CA TYR A 5 18.86 -0.77 20.03
C TYR A 5 18.87 0.34 21.08
N VAL A 6 17.83 0.45 21.90
CA VAL A 6 17.85 1.43 23.00
C VAL A 6 19.00 1.14 23.96
N ALA A 7 19.31 -0.13 24.24
CA ALA A 7 20.44 -0.52 25.08
C ALA A 7 21.80 -0.02 24.54
N GLN A 8 21.99 0.04 23.22
CA GLN A 8 23.23 0.56 22.61
C GLN A 8 23.45 2.05 22.85
N THR A 9 22.37 2.82 23.00
CA THR A 9 22.47 4.25 23.38
C THR A 9 22.83 4.42 24.86
N GLY A 10 22.71 3.34 25.65
CA GLY A 10 22.84 3.35 27.09
C GLY A 10 21.65 3.97 27.83
N ALA A 11 20.57 4.36 27.13
CA ALA A 11 19.37 4.88 27.76
C ALA A 11 18.62 3.80 28.54
N ILE A 12 17.91 4.24 29.59
CA ILE A 12 16.99 3.41 30.36
C ILE A 12 15.73 3.20 29.51
N LEU A 13 15.48 1.95 29.12
CA LEU A 13 14.30 1.60 28.31
C LEU A 13 13.01 1.76 29.11
N ILE A 14 12.04 2.46 28.53
CA ILE A 14 10.64 2.41 28.91
C ILE A 14 9.90 1.64 27.83
N ASP A 15 9.39 0.44 28.16
CA ASP A 15 8.61 -0.35 27.22
C ASP A 15 7.16 0.13 27.17
N TYR A 16 6.85 0.92 26.14
CA TYR A 16 5.51 1.49 25.95
C TYR A 16 4.42 0.43 25.73
N THR A 17 4.78 -0.84 25.48
CA THR A 17 3.81 -1.95 25.38
C THR A 17 3.40 -2.51 26.73
N GLN A 18 4.15 -2.20 27.79
CA GLN A 18 3.91 -2.69 29.14
C GLN A 18 3.42 -1.58 30.06
N GLU A 19 3.98 -0.38 29.91
CA GLU A 19 3.69 0.75 30.78
C GLU A 19 3.70 2.07 30.02
N LYS A 20 2.88 3.02 30.46
CA LYS A 20 2.86 4.37 29.91
C LYS A 20 3.92 5.21 30.60
N TRP A 21 4.81 5.82 29.83
CA TRP A 21 5.90 6.65 30.34
C TRP A 21 5.44 7.79 31.26
N TYR A 22 4.24 8.35 31.00
CA TYR A 22 3.64 9.43 31.79
C TYR A 22 2.92 8.96 33.07
N GLU A 23 2.79 7.65 33.31
CA GLU A 23 2.21 7.08 34.53
C GLU A 23 3.31 6.50 35.46
N LYS A 24 4.58 6.54 35.04
CA LYS A 24 5.72 5.92 35.75
C LYS A 24 6.18 6.66 37.01
N GLY A 25 5.60 7.83 37.29
CA GLY A 25 6.00 8.69 38.42
C GLY A 25 7.40 9.30 38.29
N ILE A 26 8.02 9.23 37.11
CA ILE A 26 9.31 9.86 36.82
C ILE A 26 9.04 11.28 36.33
N THR A 27 9.78 12.23 36.90
CA THR A 27 9.77 13.62 36.47
C THR A 27 11.00 13.92 35.62
N PHE A 28 10.80 14.51 34.44
CA PHE A 28 11.84 14.83 33.46
C PHE A 28 12.11 16.33 33.39
N ASP A 29 13.37 16.71 33.16
CA ASP A 29 13.80 18.08 32.93
C ASP A 29 13.53 18.50 31.47
N GLY A 30 13.65 17.56 30.53
CA GLY A 30 13.33 17.78 29.12
C GLY A 30 12.77 16.54 28.43
N ILE A 31 11.87 16.75 27.48
CA ILE A 31 11.31 15.68 26.64
C ILE A 31 11.57 16.01 25.17
N LEU A 32 12.25 15.10 24.48
CA LEU A 32 12.39 15.08 23.03
C LEU A 32 11.38 14.09 22.45
N ASP A 33 10.36 14.60 21.76
CA ASP A 33 9.39 13.79 21.05
C ASP A 33 9.81 13.55 19.59
N ALA A 34 10.41 12.39 19.33
CA ALA A 34 10.72 11.91 17.99
C ALA A 34 9.74 10.83 17.49
N ALA A 35 8.70 10.50 18.26
CA ALA A 35 7.75 9.44 17.94
C ALA A 35 6.43 9.96 17.34
N GLY A 36 5.97 11.15 17.79
CA GLY A 36 4.70 11.71 17.38
C GLY A 36 3.50 10.91 17.92
N GLU A 37 3.62 10.40 19.15
CA GLU A 37 2.53 9.67 19.81
C GLU A 37 1.29 10.59 19.98
N ALA A 38 0.10 10.02 19.83
CA ALA A 38 -1.13 10.78 20.04
C ALA A 38 -1.18 11.37 21.46
N ASN A 39 -1.48 12.67 21.56
CA ASN A 39 -1.51 13.43 22.81
C ASN A 39 -0.16 13.46 23.56
N ALA A 40 0.97 13.28 22.87
CA ALA A 40 2.30 13.33 23.50
C ALA A 40 2.53 14.63 24.29
N PHE A 41 2.11 15.76 23.75
CA PHE A 41 2.24 17.07 24.40
C PHE A 41 1.41 17.18 25.69
N GLU A 42 0.14 16.76 25.68
CA GLU A 42 -0.69 16.73 26.88
C GLU A 42 -0.17 15.77 27.95
N ASN A 43 0.36 14.62 27.53
CA ASN A 43 0.99 13.68 28.44
C ASN A 43 2.32 14.19 29.00
N ALA A 44 3.06 14.99 28.23
CA ALA A 44 4.30 15.62 28.69
C ALA A 44 4.06 16.56 29.87
N LYS A 45 2.90 17.24 29.93
CA LYS A 45 2.50 18.10 31.08
C LYS A 45 2.41 17.35 32.41
N LYS A 46 2.27 16.02 32.38
CA LYS A 46 2.20 15.15 33.57
C LYS A 46 3.57 14.68 34.04
N ALA A 47 4.52 14.52 33.11
CA ALA A 47 5.83 13.94 33.39
C ALA A 47 6.97 14.97 33.40
N LEU A 48 6.76 16.18 32.90
CA LEU A 48 7.73 17.26 33.02
C LEU A 48 7.72 17.87 34.42
N ARG A 49 8.91 18.21 34.91
CA ARG A 49 9.04 19.06 36.10
C ARG A 49 8.44 20.44 35.83
N HIS A 50 8.12 21.15 36.89
CA HIS A 50 7.82 22.57 36.79
C HIS A 50 9.03 23.31 36.19
N GLY A 51 8.81 24.01 35.08
CA GLY A 51 9.87 24.68 34.33
C GLY A 51 10.68 23.75 33.42
N GLY A 52 10.21 22.54 33.13
CA GLY A 52 10.81 21.67 32.12
C GLY A 52 10.51 22.14 30.69
N SER A 53 11.26 21.59 29.73
CA SER A 53 11.16 21.95 28.31
C SER A 53 10.68 20.77 27.44
N TYR A 54 9.97 21.07 26.37
CA TYR A 54 9.46 20.08 25.42
C TYR A 54 9.84 20.46 23.99
N ALA A 55 10.36 19.50 23.22
CA ALA A 55 10.63 19.68 21.80
C ALA A 55 10.06 18.49 21.03
N SER A 56 9.16 18.74 20.08
CA SER A 56 8.70 17.71 19.13
C SER A 56 9.29 17.96 17.76
N ILE A 57 9.73 16.90 17.10
CA ILE A 57 10.14 16.91 15.69
C ILE A 57 9.17 16.08 14.83
N ALA A 58 8.18 15.45 15.47
CA ALA A 58 7.27 14.50 14.86
C ALA A 58 5.84 15.05 14.72
N SER A 59 5.39 15.90 15.66
CA SER A 59 4.03 16.45 15.64
C SER A 59 3.98 17.90 16.19
N PHE A 60 3.14 18.73 15.58
CA PHE A 60 2.83 20.07 16.07
C PHE A 60 1.49 20.06 16.82
N ASP A 61 1.47 20.63 18.02
CA ASP A 61 0.24 20.87 18.79
C ASP A 61 0.04 22.39 18.91
N PRO A 62 -1.14 22.94 18.56
CA PRO A 62 -1.43 24.37 18.70
C PRO A 62 -1.23 24.91 20.12
N GLY A 63 -1.33 24.06 21.15
CA GLY A 63 -1.02 24.41 22.53
C GLY A 63 0.46 24.66 22.82
N MET A 64 1.36 24.45 21.85
CA MET A 64 2.78 24.80 21.92
C MET A 64 3.06 26.25 21.54
N GLU A 65 2.07 27.01 21.05
CA GLU A 65 2.32 28.41 20.66
C GLU A 65 2.71 29.29 21.86
N PRO A 66 3.71 30.18 21.72
CA PRO A 66 4.23 31.00 22.82
C PRO A 66 3.20 31.89 23.54
N THR A 67 2.06 32.17 22.89
CA THR A 67 0.96 32.99 23.41
C THR A 67 -0.06 32.18 24.23
N ALA A 68 -0.03 30.85 24.15
CA ALA A 68 -0.87 29.96 24.93
C ALA A 68 -0.20 29.68 26.28
N HIS A 69 -0.70 30.31 27.36
CA HIS A 69 -0.19 30.10 28.71
C HIS A 69 -0.26 28.62 29.14
N ALA A 70 0.81 27.85 28.95
CA ALA A 70 1.02 26.55 29.60
C ALA A 70 1.67 26.81 30.98
N PRO A 71 0.94 26.77 32.11
CA PRO A 71 1.42 27.29 33.40
C PRO A 71 2.55 26.46 34.07
N ARG A 72 3.13 25.47 33.38
CA ARG A 72 4.07 24.49 33.95
C ARG A 72 5.38 24.31 33.18
N MET A 73 5.47 24.74 31.91
CA MET A 73 6.66 24.52 31.07
C MET A 73 7.42 25.83 30.86
N THR A 74 8.75 25.77 30.75
CA THR A 74 9.56 26.95 30.42
C THR A 74 9.55 27.23 28.93
N ASN A 75 9.61 26.16 28.10
CA ASN A 75 9.62 26.25 26.64
C ASN A 75 8.99 25.00 26.01
N ALA A 76 8.19 25.20 24.96
CA ALA A 76 7.67 24.14 24.11
C ALA A 76 7.84 24.56 22.64
N THR A 77 8.31 23.66 21.78
CA THR A 77 8.40 23.95 20.33
C THR A 77 8.19 22.71 19.48
N PHE A 78 7.66 22.91 18.28
CA PHE A 78 7.95 22.05 17.15
C PHE A 78 9.28 22.49 16.53
N TYR A 79 10.25 21.58 16.41
CA TYR A 79 11.61 21.92 16.02
C TYR A 79 11.93 21.45 14.60
N LEU A 80 12.40 22.39 13.77
CA LEU A 80 12.99 22.13 12.47
C LEU A 80 14.44 22.60 12.52
N TYR A 81 15.36 21.76 12.07
CA TYR A 81 16.79 22.03 12.21
C TYR A 81 17.28 23.08 11.21
N LYS A 82 18.37 23.75 11.58
CA LYS A 82 19.13 24.63 10.70
C LYS A 82 20.33 23.86 10.17
N ASN A 83 20.57 23.90 8.87
CA ASN A 83 21.79 23.34 8.32
C ASN A 83 22.95 24.32 8.57
N ASN A 84 23.79 24.00 9.55
CA ASN A 84 24.99 24.75 9.89
C ASN A 84 26.21 23.81 9.93
N VAL A 85 27.36 24.33 9.50
CA VAL A 85 28.61 23.59 9.36
C VAL A 85 29.20 23.19 10.71
N ALA A 86 29.06 24.02 11.75
CA ALA A 86 29.63 23.75 13.07
C ALA A 86 29.06 22.49 13.73
N ASP A 87 27.74 22.27 13.61
CA ASP A 87 27.08 21.08 14.15
C ASP A 87 27.38 19.85 13.31
N GLN A 88 27.48 20.00 11.99
CA GLN A 88 27.93 18.92 11.11
C GLN A 88 29.36 18.48 11.48
N ASP A 89 30.28 19.44 11.64
CA ASP A 89 31.66 19.16 12.01
C ASP A 89 31.74 18.47 13.38
N GLU A 90 30.93 18.88 14.35
CA GLU A 90 30.85 18.24 15.66
C GLU A 90 30.30 16.81 15.58
N LEU A 91 29.22 16.57 14.83
CA LEU A 91 28.70 15.23 14.58
C LEU A 91 29.76 14.33 13.93
N MET A 92 30.46 14.86 12.94
CA MET A 92 31.51 14.15 12.22
C MET A 92 32.70 13.83 13.12
N ARG A 93 33.09 14.76 14.00
CA ARG A 93 34.10 14.55 15.04
C ARG A 93 33.67 13.44 16.01
N LEU A 94 32.44 13.48 16.50
CA LEU A 94 31.91 12.47 17.43
C LEU A 94 31.84 11.07 16.80
N LEU A 95 31.50 10.98 15.51
CA LEU A 95 31.56 9.71 14.77
C LEU A 95 33.00 9.22 14.58
N ALA A 96 33.92 10.12 14.23
CA ALA A 96 35.34 9.78 14.04
C ALA A 96 36.03 9.34 15.34
N GLU A 97 35.54 9.83 16.48
CA GLU A 97 35.97 9.43 17.83
C GLU A 97 35.20 8.21 18.37
N GLU A 98 34.29 7.62 17.59
CA GLU A 98 33.44 6.49 17.98
C GLU A 98 32.58 6.75 19.23
N LYS A 99 32.36 8.04 19.54
CA LYS A 99 31.48 8.49 20.64
C LYS A 99 30.00 8.51 20.22
N LEU A 100 29.75 8.62 18.93
CA LEU A 100 28.42 8.54 18.33
C LEU A 100 28.40 7.37 17.35
N VAL A 101 27.29 6.64 17.33
CA VAL A 101 27.05 5.55 16.37
C VAL A 101 25.90 5.93 15.46
N VAL A 102 26.14 5.81 14.14
CA VAL A 102 25.09 5.82 13.11
C VAL A 102 24.92 4.42 12.59
N ARG A 103 23.69 3.89 12.75
CA ARG A 103 23.36 2.55 12.27
C ARG A 103 22.84 2.62 10.85
N ILE A 104 23.59 2.01 9.93
CA ILE A 104 23.11 1.71 8.59
C ILE A 104 22.33 0.41 8.67
N GLU A 105 21.02 0.48 8.48
CA GLU A 105 20.15 -0.69 8.56
C GLU A 105 20.22 -1.52 7.28
N LYS A 106 20.16 -0.84 6.14
CA LYS A 106 20.25 -1.46 4.82
C LYS A 106 20.77 -0.47 3.80
N THR A 107 21.60 -0.96 2.90
CA THR A 107 22.02 -0.23 1.70
C THR A 107 21.21 -0.70 0.49
N PHE A 108 20.97 0.21 -0.44
CA PHE A 108 20.21 -0.03 -1.65
C PHE A 108 21.00 0.49 -2.86
N PRO A 109 21.09 -0.25 -3.96
CA PRO A 109 21.79 0.23 -5.15
C PRO A 109 21.00 1.34 -5.83
N PHE A 110 21.69 2.20 -6.60
CA PHE A 110 21.04 3.22 -7.43
C PHE A 110 20.45 2.63 -8.72
N THR A 111 19.43 1.81 -8.52
CA THR A 111 18.60 1.17 -9.54
C THR A 111 17.14 1.37 -9.18
N LYS A 112 16.25 1.09 -10.12
CA LYS A 112 14.80 1.15 -9.88
C LYS A 112 14.36 0.31 -8.67
N ASP A 113 14.83 -0.93 -8.57
CA ASP A 113 14.48 -1.82 -7.46
C ASP A 113 15.13 -1.41 -6.15
N GLY A 114 16.36 -0.86 -6.20
CA GLY A 114 17.02 -0.32 -5.02
C GLY A 114 16.30 0.92 -4.48
N LEU A 115 15.91 1.85 -5.34
CA LEU A 115 15.15 3.05 -4.98
C LEU A 115 13.76 2.68 -4.44
N ARG A 116 13.04 1.78 -5.10
CA ARG A 116 11.75 1.28 -4.59
C ARG A 116 11.91 0.65 -3.21
N GLY A 117 12.87 -0.27 -3.06
CA GLY A 117 13.13 -0.93 -1.78
C GLY A 117 13.55 0.05 -0.67
N LEU A 118 14.26 1.13 -1.03
CA LEU A 118 14.67 2.20 -0.11
C LEU A 118 13.44 2.93 0.45
N PHE A 119 12.53 3.35 -0.43
CA PHE A 119 11.30 4.04 -0.04
C PHE A 119 10.34 3.12 0.69
N GLU A 120 10.16 1.87 0.26
CA GLU A 120 9.32 0.88 0.96
C GLU A 120 9.85 0.59 2.38
N ALA A 121 11.17 0.43 2.53
CA ALA A 121 11.77 0.22 3.83
C ALA A 121 11.51 1.42 4.75
N GLN A 122 11.66 2.65 4.25
CA GLN A 122 11.42 3.86 5.03
C GLN A 122 9.92 4.09 5.35
N ALA A 123 9.04 3.87 4.37
CA ALA A 123 7.59 4.06 4.50
C ALA A 123 6.93 3.00 5.39
N SER A 124 7.55 1.81 5.54
CA SER A 124 7.04 0.75 6.41
C SER A 124 6.88 1.17 7.88
N GLY A 125 7.55 2.25 8.32
CA GLY A 125 7.62 2.69 9.71
C GLY A 125 8.34 1.71 10.64
N LYS A 126 8.92 0.63 10.09
CA LYS A 126 9.59 -0.44 10.85
C LYS A 126 11.11 -0.30 10.87
N SER A 127 11.65 0.68 10.16
CA SER A 127 13.09 0.92 10.15
C SER A 127 13.59 1.37 11.52
N THR A 128 14.65 0.70 11.95
CA THR A 128 15.32 0.88 13.24
C THR A 128 16.74 1.41 13.08
N GLY A 129 17.12 1.76 11.85
CA GLY A 129 18.35 2.49 11.50
C GLY A 129 18.15 3.28 10.21
N LYS A 130 19.23 3.77 9.64
CA LYS A 130 19.23 4.56 8.40
C LYS A 130 19.33 3.65 7.19
N ASN A 131 18.40 3.81 6.27
CA ASN A 131 18.48 3.20 4.95
C ASN A 131 19.22 4.16 4.02
N VAL A 132 20.16 3.62 3.24
CA VAL A 132 21.06 4.43 2.42
C VAL A 132 21.06 3.93 0.98
N LEU A 133 20.88 4.85 0.05
CA LEU A 133 21.11 4.66 -1.37
C LEU A 133 22.61 4.76 -1.65
N VAL A 134 23.18 3.76 -2.31
CA VAL A 134 24.58 3.71 -2.70
C VAL A 134 24.66 3.80 -4.22
N LEU A 135 25.34 4.84 -4.70
CA LEU A 135 25.42 5.18 -6.13
C LEU A 135 26.71 4.67 -6.78
N LYS A 136 27.63 4.13 -5.99
CA LYS A 136 28.88 3.54 -6.46
C LYS A 136 28.82 2.02 -6.35
N GLU A 137 28.96 1.30 -7.46
CA GLU A 137 29.16 -0.15 -7.45
C GLU A 137 30.50 -0.46 -6.77
N HIS A 138 30.50 -1.34 -5.76
CA HIS A 138 31.70 -2.07 -5.41
C HIS A 138 31.96 -3.06 -6.54
N GLU A 139 33.04 -2.88 -7.30
CA GLU A 139 33.52 -3.91 -8.23
C GLU A 139 33.73 -5.22 -7.45
N GLN A 140 32.82 -6.18 -7.64
CA GLN A 140 33.08 -7.59 -7.36
C GLN A 140 32.88 -8.41 -8.63
N VAL A 141 33.90 -9.24 -8.85
CA VAL A 141 34.23 -10.02 -10.05
C VAL A 141 33.12 -11.01 -10.44
N ALA A 142 32.85 -11.08 -11.74
CA ALA A 142 31.84 -11.89 -12.41
C ALA A 142 31.97 -13.41 -12.23
N GLN A 143 30.85 -14.13 -12.40
CA GLN A 143 30.77 -15.38 -13.18
C GLN A 143 29.36 -15.60 -13.81
N PRO A 144 29.25 -16.35 -14.93
CA PRO A 144 28.21 -16.17 -15.95
C PRO A 144 27.08 -17.23 -15.91
N THR A 145 25.94 -16.98 -16.59
CA THR A 145 25.31 -18.00 -17.48
C THR A 145 24.18 -17.45 -18.39
N MET A 146 24.33 -17.77 -19.68
CA MET A 146 23.40 -18.14 -20.76
C MET A 146 22.22 -17.25 -21.25
N ARG A 147 22.49 -16.69 -22.44
CA ARG A 147 21.76 -16.75 -23.74
C ARG A 147 20.29 -16.30 -23.81
N SER A 148 20.18 -15.15 -24.47
CA SER A 148 19.07 -14.62 -25.26
C SER A 148 18.20 -15.63 -26.01
N MET A 149 16.88 -15.40 -25.98
CA MET A 149 16.02 -15.56 -27.15
C MET A 149 15.54 -14.18 -27.62
N VAL A 150 15.76 -13.91 -28.89
CA VAL A 150 15.12 -12.85 -29.68
C VAL A 150 13.86 -13.45 -30.32
N LEU A 151 12.75 -12.70 -30.41
CA LEU A 151 12.02 -12.38 -31.67
C LEU A 151 10.62 -11.78 -31.42
N MET A 152 10.37 -10.52 -31.80
CA MET A 152 9.65 -10.10 -33.01
C MET A 152 9.27 -8.62 -32.92
N GLU A 153 9.85 -7.81 -33.81
CA GLU A 153 9.33 -6.49 -34.19
C GLU A 153 8.02 -6.66 -34.98
N TYR A 154 7.05 -5.77 -34.76
CA TYR A 154 6.02 -5.44 -35.76
C TYR A 154 6.12 -3.95 -36.08
N LYS A 155 6.46 -3.64 -37.34
CA LYS A 155 6.43 -2.30 -37.93
C LYS A 155 5.18 -2.15 -38.79
N ASP A 156 4.41 -1.09 -38.56
CA ASP A 156 3.62 -0.42 -39.60
C ASP A 156 3.88 1.10 -39.51
N PRO A 157 4.64 1.71 -40.45
CA PRO A 157 4.98 3.13 -40.42
C PRO A 157 3.92 4.05 -41.07
N SER A 158 2.68 3.61 -41.26
CA SER A 158 1.68 4.37 -42.04
C SER A 158 0.52 5.01 -41.24
N LYS A 159 0.56 5.02 -39.90
CA LYS A 159 -0.49 5.65 -39.08
C LYS A 159 0.05 6.88 -38.32
N SER A 160 -0.64 8.01 -38.48
CA SER A 160 -0.31 9.31 -37.89
C SER A 160 -0.30 9.28 -36.36
N LEU A 161 0.58 10.07 -35.75
CA LEU A 161 0.85 10.20 -34.31
C LEU A 161 -0.28 10.81 -33.45
N ASP A 162 -1.52 10.87 -33.95
CA ASP A 162 -2.69 11.40 -33.23
C ASP A 162 -3.68 10.31 -32.77
N SER A 163 -3.31 9.03 -32.81
CA SER A 163 -4.22 7.92 -32.49
C SER A 163 -3.60 6.80 -31.63
N PHE A 164 -3.08 7.15 -30.45
CA PHE A 164 -2.84 6.16 -29.38
C PHE A 164 -3.82 6.41 -28.22
N PRO A 165 -4.61 5.41 -27.78
CA PRO A 165 -5.48 5.55 -26.61
C PRO A 165 -4.65 5.67 -25.33
N ALA A 166 -5.18 6.34 -24.30
CA ALA A 166 -4.58 6.35 -22.97
C ALA A 166 -4.38 4.90 -22.51
N ALA A 167 -3.18 4.51 -22.09
CA ALA A 167 -2.94 3.16 -21.57
C ALA A 167 -3.55 3.00 -20.16
N MET A 168 -3.90 1.77 -19.77
CA MET A 168 -4.25 1.39 -18.40
C MET A 168 -3.40 0.19 -17.94
N ARG A 169 -3.27 0.01 -16.63
CA ARG A 169 -2.63 -1.16 -16.02
C ARG A 169 -3.66 -2.26 -15.74
N VAL A 170 -3.31 -3.48 -16.12
CA VAL A 170 -4.07 -4.70 -15.85
C VAL A 170 -3.15 -5.78 -15.32
N LEU A 171 -3.63 -6.67 -14.46
CA LEU A 171 -2.94 -7.95 -14.28
C LEU A 171 -3.26 -8.83 -15.50
N LEU A 172 -2.27 -9.14 -16.32
CA LEU A 172 -2.40 -10.25 -17.27
C LEU A 172 -2.03 -11.55 -16.52
N ALA A 173 -2.87 -12.58 -16.63
CA ALA A 173 -2.54 -13.92 -16.19
C ALA A 173 -1.39 -14.44 -17.04
N ASP A 174 -0.19 -14.38 -16.48
CA ASP A 174 1.07 -14.93 -16.97
C ASP A 174 2.00 -15.21 -15.77
N ASP A 175 3.19 -15.75 -16.02
CA ASP A 175 4.06 -16.31 -14.97
C ASP A 175 4.58 -15.29 -13.93
N ASP A 176 4.40 -13.97 -14.14
CA ASP A 176 5.11 -12.95 -13.36
C ASP A 176 4.24 -12.10 -12.40
N PHE A 177 2.90 -12.25 -12.41
CA PHE A 177 1.93 -11.47 -11.59
C PHE A 177 2.14 -9.94 -11.60
N THR A 178 2.74 -9.40 -12.66
CA THR A 178 3.04 -7.98 -12.78
C THR A 178 1.88 -7.29 -13.49
N PRO A 179 1.37 -6.15 -12.98
CA PRO A 179 0.48 -5.30 -13.76
C PRO A 179 1.18 -4.86 -15.07
N LYS A 180 0.56 -5.14 -16.22
CA LYS A 180 1.03 -4.80 -17.56
C LYS A 180 0.19 -3.65 -18.11
N ALA A 181 0.84 -2.76 -18.86
CA ALA A 181 0.16 -1.69 -19.57
C ALA A 181 -0.52 -2.27 -20.82
N VAL A 182 -1.80 -1.98 -20.98
CA VAL A 182 -2.61 -2.31 -22.15
C VAL A 182 -3.42 -1.07 -22.55
N ASP A 183 -3.99 -1.06 -23.76
CA ASP A 183 -4.86 0.04 -24.17
C ASP A 183 -6.08 0.15 -23.23
N ARG A 184 -6.41 1.36 -22.78
CA ARG A 184 -7.63 1.60 -22.02
C ARG A 184 -8.83 1.27 -22.91
N PRO A 185 -9.76 0.42 -22.46
CA PRO A 185 -10.94 0.08 -23.22
C PRO A 185 -11.89 1.29 -23.27
N SER A 186 -12.60 1.42 -24.37
CA SER A 186 -13.69 2.38 -24.52
C SER A 186 -15.03 1.64 -24.46
N PRO A 187 -16.05 2.16 -23.76
CA PRO A 187 -17.35 1.50 -23.68
C PRO A 187 -18.07 1.59 -25.02
N ALA A 188 -18.59 0.47 -25.52
CA ALA A 188 -19.45 0.42 -26.70
C ALA A 188 -20.92 0.75 -26.37
N LEU A 189 -21.81 0.68 -27.35
CA LEU A 189 -23.27 0.88 -27.19
C LEU A 189 -23.81 0.06 -26.00
N GLY A 190 -24.48 0.73 -25.06
CA GLY A 190 -25.08 0.12 -23.88
C GLY A 190 -24.09 -0.31 -22.79
N GLN A 191 -22.80 0.00 -22.92
CA GLN A 191 -21.77 -0.32 -21.92
C GLN A 191 -21.35 0.93 -21.13
N ILE A 192 -20.81 0.70 -19.94
CA ILE A 192 -20.15 1.72 -19.14
C ILE A 192 -18.71 1.32 -18.85
N LEU A 193 -17.84 2.32 -18.81
CA LEU A 193 -16.48 2.19 -18.31
C LEU A 193 -16.49 2.53 -16.83
N ILE A 194 -16.02 1.60 -16.01
CA ILE A 194 -15.88 1.76 -14.58
C ILE A 194 -14.40 1.98 -14.28
N LYS A 195 -14.07 3.08 -13.61
CA LYS A 195 -12.79 3.25 -12.93
C LYS A 195 -12.82 2.41 -11.66
N THR A 196 -12.08 1.33 -11.64
CA THR A 196 -12.10 0.35 -10.55
C THR A 196 -11.48 0.96 -9.29
N TRP A 197 -12.18 0.86 -8.16
CA TRP A 197 -11.65 1.27 -6.85
C TRP A 197 -11.33 0.06 -5.98
N ALA A 198 -12.17 -0.98 -6.05
CA ALA A 198 -11.95 -2.25 -5.39
C ALA A 198 -12.36 -3.42 -6.30
N ALA A 199 -11.65 -4.53 -6.22
CA ALA A 199 -11.99 -5.77 -6.90
C ALA A 199 -11.78 -6.95 -5.97
N ALA A 200 -12.74 -7.88 -5.87
CA ALA A 200 -12.63 -9.00 -4.94
C ALA A 200 -12.16 -10.27 -5.67
N ILE A 201 -11.30 -11.05 -5.00
CA ILE A 201 -10.88 -12.37 -5.51
C ILE A 201 -11.83 -13.46 -5.02
N ASN A 202 -12.02 -14.47 -5.86
CA ASN A 202 -12.81 -15.66 -5.61
C ASN A 202 -11.97 -16.92 -5.90
N PRO A 203 -12.36 -18.10 -5.38
CA PRO A 203 -11.70 -19.36 -5.73
C PRO A 203 -11.64 -19.63 -7.24
N ILE A 204 -12.63 -19.14 -7.99
CA ILE A 204 -12.67 -19.31 -9.44
C ILE A 204 -11.57 -18.52 -10.16
N ASP A 205 -11.19 -17.33 -9.68
CA ASP A 205 -10.07 -16.57 -10.25
C ASP A 205 -8.78 -17.41 -10.19
N VAL A 206 -8.51 -18.05 -9.06
CA VAL A 206 -7.35 -18.93 -8.88
C VAL A 206 -7.43 -20.16 -9.80
N LYS A 207 -8.58 -20.83 -9.87
CA LYS A 207 -8.77 -22.04 -10.69
C LYS A 207 -8.63 -21.75 -12.18
N VAL A 208 -9.21 -20.64 -12.66
CA VAL A 208 -9.13 -20.25 -14.07
C VAL A 208 -7.71 -19.82 -14.44
N THR A 209 -7.03 -19.04 -13.59
CA THR A 209 -5.62 -18.67 -13.81
C THR A 209 -4.69 -19.88 -13.81
N ALA A 210 -4.98 -20.92 -13.01
CA ALA A 210 -4.20 -22.16 -12.98
C ALA A 210 -4.52 -23.14 -14.13
N GLY A 211 -5.60 -22.92 -14.89
CA GLY A 211 -6.09 -23.87 -15.89
C GLY A 211 -6.80 -25.11 -15.31
N ASP A 212 -7.13 -25.08 -14.01
CA ASP A 212 -7.63 -26.22 -13.22
C ASP A 212 -9.17 -26.28 -13.12
N LEU A 213 -9.90 -25.41 -13.83
CA LEU A 213 -11.36 -25.41 -13.76
C LEU A 213 -11.95 -26.49 -14.67
N HIS A 214 -12.58 -27.52 -14.08
CA HIS A 214 -13.33 -28.54 -14.81
C HIS A 214 -14.81 -28.49 -14.42
N VAL A 215 -15.71 -28.24 -15.38
CA VAL A 215 -17.17 -28.27 -15.15
C VAL A 215 -17.76 -29.26 -16.15
N GLY A 216 -18.47 -30.28 -15.64
CA GLY A 216 -19.10 -31.31 -16.48
C GLY A 216 -18.12 -32.20 -17.28
N GLY A 217 -16.86 -32.32 -16.85
CA GLY A 217 -15.83 -33.10 -17.54
C GLY A 217 -15.10 -32.36 -18.67
N ALA A 218 -15.53 -31.15 -19.03
CA ALA A 218 -14.78 -30.25 -19.92
C ALA A 218 -13.84 -29.38 -19.08
N GLY A 219 -12.55 -29.34 -19.45
CA GLY A 219 -11.59 -28.37 -18.93
C GLY A 219 -11.89 -26.98 -19.49
N TRP A 220 -12.08 -26.02 -18.60
CA TRP A 220 -12.28 -24.60 -18.90
C TRP A 220 -10.94 -23.88 -18.65
N ALA A 221 -10.15 -23.76 -19.70
CA ALA A 221 -8.95 -22.93 -19.71
C ALA A 221 -9.23 -21.66 -20.53
N GLN A 222 -8.97 -20.48 -19.95
CA GLN A 222 -8.96 -19.24 -20.72
C GLN A 222 -7.67 -19.18 -21.53
N PRO A 223 -7.70 -18.75 -22.81
CA PRO A 223 -6.49 -18.52 -23.57
C PRO A 223 -5.68 -17.39 -22.91
N ILE A 224 -4.43 -17.69 -22.60
CA ILE A 224 -3.47 -16.73 -22.03
C ILE A 224 -2.91 -15.86 -23.17
N PRO A 225 -2.74 -14.53 -22.99
CA PRO A 225 -3.00 -13.77 -21.76
C PRO A 225 -4.46 -13.29 -21.62
N PHE A 226 -5.01 -13.33 -20.40
CA PHE A 226 -6.31 -12.73 -20.04
C PHE A 226 -6.19 -11.93 -18.74
N THR A 227 -7.12 -11.02 -18.46
CA THR A 227 -7.13 -10.26 -17.18
C THR A 227 -8.08 -10.92 -16.16
N PRO A 228 -7.61 -11.38 -14.98
CA PRO A 228 -8.48 -11.97 -13.95
C PRO A 228 -9.28 -10.93 -13.15
N GLY A 229 -10.12 -11.41 -12.22
CA GLY A 229 -10.91 -10.58 -11.32
C GLY A 229 -12.37 -10.53 -11.75
N TYR A 230 -13.24 -11.19 -10.99
CA TYR A 230 -14.65 -11.27 -11.36
C TYR A 230 -15.60 -10.32 -10.64
N ASP A 231 -15.16 -9.69 -9.56
CA ASP A 231 -15.97 -8.72 -8.81
C ASP A 231 -15.35 -7.33 -8.87
N VAL A 232 -16.18 -6.31 -9.10
CA VAL A 232 -15.73 -4.91 -9.23
C VAL A 232 -16.63 -3.97 -8.43
N ALA A 233 -16.03 -2.95 -7.81
CA ALA A 233 -16.70 -1.75 -7.34
C ALA A 233 -15.84 -0.53 -7.69
N GLY A 234 -16.48 0.54 -8.15
CA GLY A 234 -15.77 1.71 -8.64
C GLY A 234 -16.71 2.82 -9.07
N VAL A 235 -16.20 3.75 -9.87
CA VAL A 235 -16.96 4.92 -10.32
C VAL A 235 -17.13 4.87 -11.83
N VAL A 236 -18.33 5.21 -12.30
CA VAL A 236 -18.59 5.37 -13.73
C VAL A 236 -17.72 6.49 -14.26
N GLU A 237 -16.80 6.14 -15.15
CA GLU A 237 -15.82 7.04 -15.75
C GLU A 237 -16.29 7.53 -17.12
N GLN A 238 -16.94 6.65 -17.89
CA GLN A 238 -17.46 6.97 -19.22
C GLN A 238 -18.70 6.14 -19.51
N LEU A 239 -19.65 6.73 -20.24
CA LEU A 239 -20.82 6.03 -20.78
C LEU A 239 -20.62 5.78 -22.27
N GLY A 240 -20.99 4.58 -22.72
CA GLY A 240 -21.21 4.33 -24.13
C GLY A 240 -22.58 4.84 -24.59
N ASP A 241 -22.77 4.89 -25.91
CA ASP A 241 -24.02 5.37 -26.50
C ASP A 241 -25.23 4.56 -26.00
N GLY A 242 -26.38 5.22 -25.86
CA GLY A 242 -27.64 4.56 -25.49
C GLY A 242 -27.76 4.11 -24.02
N VAL A 243 -26.75 4.36 -23.18
CA VAL A 243 -26.86 4.11 -21.73
C VAL A 243 -27.79 5.13 -21.09
N ALA A 244 -28.81 4.63 -20.37
CA ALA A 244 -29.72 5.42 -19.55
C ALA A 244 -29.62 4.98 -18.07
N GLY A 245 -29.93 5.87 -17.13
CA GLY A 245 -29.96 5.58 -15.69
C GLY A 245 -28.64 5.74 -14.94
N PHE A 246 -27.53 5.93 -15.66
CA PHE A 246 -26.20 6.22 -15.11
C PHE A 246 -25.68 7.58 -15.59
N GLN A 247 -24.78 8.16 -14.79
CA GLN A 247 -23.98 9.33 -15.14
C GLN A 247 -22.51 9.10 -14.75
N VAL A 248 -21.59 9.82 -15.39
CA VAL A 248 -20.19 9.87 -14.95
C VAL A 248 -20.14 10.36 -13.51
N GLY A 249 -19.38 9.67 -12.67
CA GLY A 249 -19.30 9.92 -11.22
C GLY A 249 -20.19 9.02 -10.36
N ASP A 250 -21.14 8.26 -10.93
CA ASP A 250 -21.95 7.31 -10.16
C ASP A 250 -21.05 6.22 -9.54
N GLU A 251 -21.23 5.98 -8.23
CA GLU A 251 -20.58 4.85 -7.53
C GLU A 251 -21.35 3.56 -7.83
N VAL A 252 -20.66 2.55 -8.33
CA VAL A 252 -21.25 1.32 -8.85
C VAL A 252 -20.49 0.07 -8.42
N PHE A 253 -21.17 -1.07 -8.48
CA PHE A 253 -20.58 -2.39 -8.28
C PHE A 253 -21.27 -3.43 -9.15
N ALA A 254 -20.54 -4.51 -9.46
CA ALA A 254 -21.04 -5.62 -10.26
C ALA A 254 -20.15 -6.85 -10.12
N SER A 255 -20.67 -8.00 -10.59
CA SER A 255 -19.82 -9.13 -10.95
C SER A 255 -19.69 -9.21 -12.47
N ASN A 256 -18.47 -9.18 -13.01
CA ASN A 256 -18.24 -9.21 -14.45
C ASN A 256 -18.25 -10.63 -15.05
N TRP A 257 -18.52 -11.64 -14.23
CA TRP A 257 -18.74 -13.03 -14.61
C TRP A 257 -20.19 -13.41 -14.36
N ALA A 258 -20.84 -14.13 -15.27
CA ALA A 258 -22.13 -14.78 -15.05
C ALA A 258 -22.58 -15.56 -16.28
N LEU A 259 -23.49 -16.51 -16.09
CA LEU A 259 -24.31 -17.05 -17.17
C LEU A 259 -25.40 -16.04 -17.55
N ASP A 260 -25.42 -15.58 -18.79
CA ASP A 260 -26.48 -14.75 -19.36
C ASP A 260 -26.93 -15.34 -20.70
N GLU A 261 -28.20 -15.79 -20.78
CA GLU A 261 -28.78 -16.39 -21.99
C GLU A 261 -27.94 -17.53 -22.64
N GLY A 262 -27.16 -18.26 -21.84
CA GLY A 262 -26.29 -19.35 -22.32
C GLY A 262 -24.92 -18.90 -22.84
N GLN A 263 -24.57 -17.63 -22.64
CA GLN A 263 -23.26 -17.05 -22.93
C GLN A 263 -22.67 -16.50 -21.64
N PHE A 264 -21.36 -16.63 -21.43
CA PHE A 264 -20.73 -15.99 -20.28
C PHE A 264 -20.48 -14.51 -20.58
N ILE A 265 -20.86 -13.63 -19.64
CA ILE A 265 -20.43 -12.23 -19.71
C ILE A 265 -18.90 -12.22 -19.66
N GLY A 266 -18.28 -11.65 -20.70
CA GLY A 266 -16.82 -11.61 -20.82
C GLY A 266 -16.18 -12.87 -21.42
N GLN A 267 -16.90 -13.69 -22.20
CA GLN A 267 -16.27 -14.72 -23.03
C GLN A 267 -15.95 -14.24 -24.45
N HIS A 268 -14.73 -14.58 -24.88
CA HIS A 268 -14.32 -14.61 -26.27
C HIS A 268 -14.58 -16.05 -26.73
N ASP A 269 -15.60 -16.28 -27.56
CA ASP A 269 -15.71 -17.54 -28.28
C ASP A 269 -15.21 -17.31 -29.71
N ASP A 270 -13.98 -17.76 -29.97
CA ASP A 270 -13.35 -17.75 -31.30
C ASP A 270 -14.16 -18.52 -32.35
N ASN A 271 -15.07 -19.40 -31.93
CA ASN A 271 -15.85 -20.28 -32.78
C ASN A 271 -17.30 -19.81 -32.97
N VAL A 272 -17.70 -18.65 -32.43
CA VAL A 272 -19.02 -18.05 -32.68
C VAL A 272 -18.84 -16.88 -33.66
N PRO A 273 -19.17 -17.08 -34.96
CA PRO A 273 -18.93 -16.07 -36.00
C PRO A 273 -19.69 -14.74 -35.78
N ASP A 274 -20.73 -14.76 -34.94
CA ASP A 274 -21.65 -13.65 -34.69
C ASP A 274 -21.67 -13.18 -33.22
N SER A 275 -20.56 -13.34 -32.49
CA SER A 275 -20.42 -12.69 -31.18
C SER A 275 -20.61 -11.17 -31.34
N LYS A 276 -21.63 -10.61 -30.69
CA LYS A 276 -21.91 -9.16 -30.66
C LYS A 276 -20.88 -8.36 -29.86
N PHE A 277 -19.85 -9.01 -29.32
CA PHE A 277 -18.81 -8.40 -28.51
C PHE A 277 -17.50 -8.28 -29.31
N PRO A 278 -16.76 -7.17 -29.16
CA PRO A 278 -15.54 -6.92 -29.94
C PRO A 278 -14.43 -7.95 -29.64
N LYS A 279 -13.67 -8.31 -30.68
CA LYS A 279 -12.51 -9.21 -30.61
C LYS A 279 -11.33 -8.48 -29.95
N GLY A 280 -10.85 -8.95 -28.79
CA GLY A 280 -9.76 -8.36 -28.00
C GLY A 280 -9.70 -8.91 -26.56
N PRO A 281 -8.59 -8.72 -25.80
CA PRO A 281 -8.44 -9.29 -24.47
C PRO A 281 -9.52 -8.74 -23.53
N ILE A 282 -10.41 -9.63 -23.08
CA ILE A 282 -11.52 -9.27 -22.21
C ILE A 282 -10.97 -8.99 -20.80
N GLY A 283 -11.17 -7.76 -20.34
CA GLY A 283 -10.58 -7.25 -19.10
C GLY A 283 -11.40 -7.60 -17.86
N GLY A 284 -10.94 -8.56 -17.05
CA GLY A 284 -11.39 -8.72 -15.67
C GLY A 284 -11.09 -7.49 -14.80
N ALA A 285 -11.59 -7.50 -13.57
CA ALA A 285 -11.59 -6.38 -12.63
C ALA A 285 -10.24 -6.13 -11.95
N PHE A 286 -9.23 -6.98 -12.13
CA PHE A 286 -7.87 -6.70 -11.68
C PHE A 286 -7.16 -5.75 -12.66
N ALA A 287 -7.82 -4.62 -12.89
CA ALA A 287 -7.52 -3.60 -13.89
C ALA A 287 -7.97 -2.24 -13.39
N GLU A 288 -7.26 -1.17 -13.75
CA GLU A 288 -7.63 0.20 -13.39
C GLU A 288 -8.99 0.62 -13.97
N TYR A 289 -9.37 0.05 -15.12
CA TYR A 289 -10.68 0.23 -15.70
C TYR A 289 -11.26 -1.11 -16.18
N CYS A 290 -12.57 -1.27 -16.01
CA CYS A 290 -13.33 -2.43 -16.49
C CYS A 290 -14.56 -1.93 -17.25
N VAL A 291 -14.87 -2.56 -18.38
CA VAL A 291 -16.07 -2.26 -19.17
C VAL A 291 -17.14 -3.30 -18.90
N LEU A 292 -18.36 -2.84 -18.60
CA LEU A 292 -19.50 -3.70 -18.33
C LEU A 292 -20.77 -3.22 -19.05
N PRO A 293 -21.67 -4.13 -19.48
CA PRO A 293 -23.01 -3.75 -19.90
C PRO A 293 -23.73 -3.00 -18.78
N ALA A 294 -24.32 -1.84 -19.08
CA ALA A 294 -24.98 -0.99 -18.09
C ALA A 294 -26.13 -1.73 -17.36
N ASN A 295 -26.81 -2.65 -18.06
CA ASN A 295 -27.89 -3.48 -17.52
C ASN A 295 -27.42 -4.65 -16.62
N LYS A 296 -26.11 -4.70 -16.29
CA LYS A 296 -25.48 -5.69 -15.42
C LYS A 296 -24.78 -5.05 -14.22
N VAL A 297 -24.95 -3.74 -14.06
CA VAL A 297 -24.29 -2.94 -13.03
C VAL A 297 -25.34 -2.31 -12.12
N SER A 298 -25.06 -2.28 -10.82
CA SER A 298 -25.93 -1.70 -9.79
C SER A 298 -25.22 -0.54 -9.09
N LYS A 299 -26.00 0.40 -8.55
CA LYS A 299 -25.44 1.54 -7.79
C LYS A 299 -25.02 1.10 -6.39
N LYS A 300 -23.86 1.58 -5.93
CA LYS A 300 -23.41 1.38 -4.55
C LYS A 300 -24.21 2.29 -3.62
N HIS A 301 -24.64 1.76 -2.47
CA HIS A 301 -25.20 2.60 -1.42
C HIS A 301 -24.09 3.39 -0.70
N PRO A 302 -24.27 4.68 -0.34
CA PRO A 302 -23.23 5.48 0.32
C PRO A 302 -22.73 4.93 1.66
N LYS A 303 -23.59 4.20 2.40
CA LYS A 303 -23.22 3.53 3.68
C LYS A 303 -22.33 2.30 3.53
N VAL A 304 -22.17 1.78 2.31
CA VAL A 304 -21.41 0.56 2.04
C VAL A 304 -20.09 0.96 1.39
N THR A 305 -18.97 0.40 1.87
CA THR A 305 -17.64 0.69 1.31
C THR A 305 -17.46 0.03 -0.06
N PHE A 306 -16.50 0.48 -0.87
CA PHE A 306 -16.19 -0.15 -2.16
C PHE A 306 -15.68 -1.59 -1.97
N GLU A 307 -14.94 -1.87 -0.90
CA GLU A 307 -14.49 -3.23 -0.59
C GLU A 307 -15.66 -4.15 -0.25
N GLN A 308 -16.62 -3.68 0.55
CA GLN A 308 -17.84 -4.42 0.84
C GLN A 308 -18.68 -4.65 -0.42
N ALA A 309 -18.83 -3.62 -1.26
CA ALA A 309 -19.57 -3.71 -2.51
C ALA A 309 -18.93 -4.68 -3.52
N ALA A 310 -17.60 -4.65 -3.67
CA ALA A 310 -16.88 -5.65 -4.47
C ALA A 310 -16.99 -7.03 -3.83
N GLY A 311 -16.85 -7.12 -2.50
CA GLY A 311 -16.86 -8.38 -1.77
C GLY A 311 -18.21 -9.10 -1.78
N VAL A 312 -19.34 -8.40 -1.93
CA VAL A 312 -20.67 -9.00 -1.85
C VAL A 312 -21.17 -9.56 -3.18
N SER A 313 -20.70 -9.05 -4.32
CA SER A 313 -21.37 -9.26 -5.60
C SER A 313 -21.52 -10.73 -6.00
N MET A 314 -20.44 -11.41 -6.42
CA MET A 314 -20.51 -12.83 -6.82
C MET A 314 -21.06 -13.73 -5.72
N VAL A 315 -20.54 -13.60 -4.49
CA VAL A 315 -20.88 -14.54 -3.41
C VAL A 315 -22.32 -14.36 -2.92
N GLY A 316 -22.82 -13.13 -2.90
CA GLY A 316 -24.19 -12.82 -2.54
C GLY A 316 -25.18 -13.26 -3.62
N LEU A 317 -24.89 -12.98 -4.89
CA LEU A 317 -25.72 -13.43 -6.02
C LEU A 317 -25.82 -14.95 -6.04
N THR A 318 -24.69 -15.63 -5.88
CA THR A 318 -24.62 -17.10 -5.82
C THR A 318 -25.46 -17.65 -4.68
N ALA A 319 -25.31 -17.13 -3.47
CA ALA A 319 -26.06 -17.59 -2.31
C ALA A 319 -27.57 -17.32 -2.46
N MET A 320 -27.96 -16.10 -2.83
CA MET A 320 -29.37 -15.69 -2.94
C MET A 320 -30.11 -16.52 -3.98
N GLN A 321 -29.51 -16.72 -5.14
CA GLN A 321 -30.13 -17.44 -6.23
C GLN A 321 -30.15 -18.96 -6.00
N ALA A 322 -29.11 -19.51 -5.36
CA ALA A 322 -29.12 -20.91 -4.95
C ALA A 322 -30.23 -21.18 -3.90
N LEU A 323 -30.43 -20.28 -2.93
CA LEU A 323 -31.54 -20.41 -1.96
C LEU A 323 -32.92 -20.33 -2.62
N ARG A 324 -33.08 -19.48 -3.64
CA ARG A 324 -34.33 -19.44 -4.44
C ARG A 324 -34.54 -20.73 -5.23
N PHE A 325 -33.48 -21.29 -5.82
CA PHE A 325 -33.56 -22.60 -6.49
C PHE A 325 -33.98 -23.70 -5.51
N LEU A 326 -33.42 -23.68 -4.29
CA LEU A 326 -33.79 -24.59 -3.21
C LEU A 326 -35.24 -24.38 -2.71
N SER A 327 -35.91 -23.29 -3.12
CA SER A 327 -37.27 -22.94 -2.72
C SER A 327 -37.42 -22.81 -1.20
N ILE A 328 -36.46 -22.15 -0.56
CA ILE A 328 -36.44 -21.99 0.90
C ILE A 328 -37.51 -21.02 1.38
N GLU A 329 -38.30 -21.47 2.35
CA GLU A 329 -39.37 -20.70 3.01
C GLU A 329 -39.17 -20.64 4.53
N ALA A 330 -39.91 -19.75 5.19
CA ALA A 330 -39.87 -19.61 6.64
C ALA A 330 -40.25 -20.91 7.36
N GLY A 331 -39.52 -21.25 8.42
CA GLY A 331 -39.73 -22.47 9.22
C GLY A 331 -39.09 -23.74 8.64
N GLN A 332 -38.54 -23.69 7.42
CA GLN A 332 -37.81 -24.82 6.85
C GLN A 332 -36.40 -24.97 7.44
N LYS A 333 -35.86 -26.19 7.43
CA LYS A 333 -34.50 -26.50 7.87
C LYS A 333 -33.55 -26.50 6.69
N VAL A 334 -32.54 -25.63 6.75
CA VAL A 334 -31.54 -25.50 5.67
C VAL A 334 -30.17 -25.84 6.20
N LEU A 335 -29.45 -26.70 5.49
CA LEU A 335 -28.03 -26.96 5.77
C LEU A 335 -27.15 -26.22 4.76
N VAL A 336 -26.18 -25.49 5.26
CA VAL A 336 -25.13 -24.83 4.46
C VAL A 336 -23.80 -25.51 4.73
N LEU A 337 -23.26 -26.22 3.75
CA LEU A 337 -21.92 -26.80 3.86
C LEU A 337 -20.88 -25.71 3.59
N GLY A 338 -19.86 -25.60 4.44
CA GLY A 338 -18.79 -24.61 4.31
C GLY A 338 -19.21 -23.22 4.76
N GLY A 339 -19.88 -23.10 5.91
CA GLY A 339 -20.46 -21.86 6.42
C GLY A 339 -19.47 -20.71 6.67
N ALA A 340 -18.17 -21.00 6.75
CA ALA A 340 -17.12 -19.99 6.90
C ALA A 340 -16.61 -19.40 5.58
N GLY A 341 -16.94 -20.01 4.44
CA GLY A 341 -16.57 -19.52 3.12
C GLY A 341 -17.45 -18.37 2.66
N GLY A 342 -17.04 -17.64 1.60
CA GLY A 342 -17.77 -16.47 1.11
C GLY A 342 -19.24 -16.75 0.79
N VAL A 343 -19.52 -17.80 -0.01
CA VAL A 343 -20.91 -18.17 -0.35
C VAL A 343 -21.64 -18.80 0.82
N GLY A 344 -20.99 -19.68 1.60
CA GLY A 344 -21.62 -20.33 2.75
C GLY A 344 -22.05 -19.33 3.83
N PHE A 345 -21.21 -18.34 4.12
CA PHE A 345 -21.52 -17.29 5.09
C PHE A 345 -22.69 -16.41 4.65
N MET A 346 -22.76 -16.07 3.35
CA MET A 346 -23.89 -15.33 2.77
C MET A 346 -25.17 -16.18 2.75
N GLY A 347 -25.07 -17.45 2.35
CA GLY A 347 -26.20 -18.37 2.31
C GLY A 347 -26.82 -18.60 3.68
N ALA A 348 -26.00 -18.72 4.73
CA ALA A 348 -26.51 -18.87 6.08
C ALA A 348 -27.30 -17.63 6.54
N GLN A 349 -26.76 -16.42 6.31
CA GLN A 349 -27.45 -15.17 6.67
C GLN A 349 -28.76 -14.98 5.88
N LEU A 350 -28.72 -15.19 4.56
CA LEU A 350 -29.89 -15.02 3.70
C LEU A 350 -30.99 -16.05 4.01
N ALA A 351 -30.64 -17.29 4.30
CA ALA A 351 -31.61 -18.30 4.73
C ALA A 351 -32.23 -17.95 6.09
N ARG A 352 -31.45 -17.38 7.02
CA ARG A 352 -31.98 -16.87 8.30
C ARG A 352 -32.93 -15.68 8.09
N LEU A 353 -32.60 -14.76 7.20
CA LEU A 353 -33.48 -13.63 6.83
C LEU A 353 -34.79 -14.11 6.19
N ALA A 354 -34.75 -15.22 5.44
CA ALA A 354 -35.94 -15.89 4.91
C ALA A 354 -36.78 -16.61 5.98
N GLY A 355 -36.33 -16.62 7.25
CA GLY A 355 -37.03 -17.27 8.36
C GLY A 355 -36.73 -18.77 8.53
N ALA A 356 -35.71 -19.30 7.84
CA ALA A 356 -35.33 -20.70 7.97
C ALA A 356 -34.59 -20.99 9.29
N GLU A 357 -34.69 -22.24 9.76
CA GLU A 357 -33.80 -22.81 10.77
C GLU A 357 -32.52 -23.28 10.08
N VAL A 358 -31.44 -22.52 10.24
CA VAL A 358 -30.20 -22.73 9.48
C VAL A 358 -29.20 -23.53 10.29
N TYR A 359 -28.61 -24.53 9.65
CA TYR A 359 -27.47 -25.30 10.12
C TYR A 359 -26.29 -25.02 9.21
N ALA A 360 -25.08 -24.94 9.76
CA ALA A 360 -23.90 -24.70 8.95
C ALA A 360 -22.71 -25.56 9.40
N THR A 361 -22.00 -26.16 8.44
CA THR A 361 -20.76 -26.87 8.76
C THR A 361 -19.61 -25.88 8.89
N ALA A 362 -18.81 -26.04 9.94
CA ALA A 362 -17.65 -25.20 10.24
C ALA A 362 -16.58 -26.02 10.97
N SER A 363 -15.33 -25.59 10.90
CA SER A 363 -14.27 -26.14 11.76
C SER A 363 -14.28 -25.47 13.12
N ALA A 364 -13.66 -26.09 14.14
CA ALA A 364 -13.44 -25.45 15.45
C ALA A 364 -12.82 -24.04 15.33
N ARG A 365 -11.89 -23.82 14.39
CA ARG A 365 -11.24 -22.53 14.14
C ARG A 365 -12.21 -21.43 13.70
N THR A 366 -13.26 -21.80 12.96
CA THR A 366 -14.18 -20.85 12.33
C THR A 366 -15.54 -20.80 13.02
N LYS A 367 -15.68 -21.51 14.14
CA LYS A 367 -16.94 -21.68 14.87
C LYS A 367 -17.57 -20.33 15.24
N ASP A 368 -16.80 -19.47 15.91
CA ASP A 368 -17.31 -18.17 16.39
C ASP A 368 -17.66 -17.22 15.24
N TYR A 369 -16.98 -17.37 14.10
CA TYR A 369 -17.31 -16.59 12.90
C TYR A 369 -18.66 -17.03 12.34
N VAL A 370 -18.86 -18.33 12.09
CA VAL A 370 -20.12 -18.84 11.54
C VAL A 370 -21.29 -18.64 12.50
N ALA A 371 -21.06 -18.67 13.82
CA ALA A 371 -22.08 -18.37 14.84
C ALA A 371 -22.74 -16.99 14.64
N GLN A 372 -22.01 -16.00 14.09
CA GLN A 372 -22.53 -14.66 13.83
C GLN A 372 -23.70 -14.64 12.83
N THR A 373 -23.79 -15.66 11.97
CA THR A 373 -24.92 -15.81 11.04
C THR A 373 -26.21 -16.23 11.75
N GLY A 374 -26.13 -16.68 13.00
CA GLY A 374 -27.24 -17.30 13.72
C GLY A 374 -27.52 -18.75 13.32
N ALA A 375 -26.63 -19.38 12.55
CA ALA A 375 -26.72 -20.80 12.21
C ALA A 375 -26.34 -21.71 13.39
N ILE A 376 -27.03 -22.85 13.48
CA ILE A 376 -26.67 -23.95 14.38
C ILE A 376 -25.46 -24.66 13.79
N LEU A 377 -24.35 -24.66 14.53
CA LEU A 377 -23.08 -25.16 14.02
C LEU A 377 -22.99 -26.68 14.09
N ILE A 378 -22.44 -27.26 13.03
CA ILE A 378 -22.03 -28.66 12.95
C ILE A 378 -20.51 -28.66 12.74
N ASP A 379 -19.76 -29.16 13.73
CA ASP A 379 -18.31 -29.29 13.59
C ASP A 379 -17.99 -30.54 12.76
N TYR A 380 -17.74 -30.35 11.47
CA TYR A 380 -17.50 -31.44 10.54
C TYR A 380 -16.25 -32.28 10.88
N THR A 381 -15.37 -31.77 11.75
CA THR A 381 -14.19 -32.50 12.23
C THR A 381 -14.51 -33.50 13.33
N GLN A 382 -15.68 -33.37 13.97
CA GLN A 382 -16.11 -34.20 15.09
C GLN A 382 -17.32 -35.07 14.74
N GLU A 383 -18.20 -34.57 13.89
CA GLU A 383 -19.44 -35.25 13.55
C GLU A 383 -19.77 -35.11 12.05
N LYS A 384 -20.49 -36.09 11.54
CA LYS A 384 -20.98 -36.08 10.17
C LYS A 384 -22.40 -35.55 10.13
N TRP A 385 -22.60 -34.45 9.39
CA TRP A 385 -23.89 -33.80 9.26
C TRP A 385 -25.00 -34.73 8.77
N TYR A 386 -24.67 -35.73 7.94
CA TYR A 386 -25.60 -36.71 7.38
C TYR A 386 -25.92 -37.90 8.31
N GLU A 387 -25.25 -38.04 9.46
CA GLU A 387 -25.52 -39.07 10.48
C GLU A 387 -26.25 -38.48 11.70
N LYS A 388 -26.50 -37.17 11.73
CA LYS A 388 -27.03 -36.43 12.89
C LYS A 388 -28.53 -36.66 13.18
N GLY A 389 -29.22 -37.42 12.33
CA GLY A 389 -30.66 -37.67 12.43
C GLY A 389 -31.54 -36.44 12.15
N ILE A 390 -30.96 -35.37 11.59
CA ILE A 390 -31.69 -34.16 11.18
C ILE A 390 -32.07 -34.31 9.72
N THR A 391 -33.33 -34.00 9.42
CA THR A 391 -33.84 -33.95 8.05
C THR A 391 -33.96 -32.49 7.60
N PHE A 392 -33.37 -32.16 6.46
CA PHE A 392 -33.33 -30.82 5.87
C PHE A 392 -34.28 -30.69 4.68
N ASP A 393 -34.85 -29.50 4.49
CA ASP A 393 -35.65 -29.13 3.33
C ASP A 393 -34.78 -28.77 2.12
N GLY A 394 -33.64 -28.13 2.37
CA GLY A 394 -32.67 -27.79 1.35
C GLY A 394 -31.23 -27.84 1.86
N ILE A 395 -30.31 -28.23 0.97
CA ILE A 395 -28.87 -28.23 1.25
C ILE A 395 -28.16 -27.37 0.21
N LEU A 396 -27.46 -26.34 0.68
CA LEU A 396 -26.52 -25.55 -0.10
C LEU A 396 -25.10 -26.04 0.16
N ASP A 397 -24.48 -26.67 -0.83
CA ASP A 397 -23.10 -27.12 -0.77
C ASP A 397 -22.14 -26.07 -1.35
N ALA A 398 -21.49 -25.33 -0.45
CA ALA A 398 -20.42 -24.39 -0.78
C ALA A 398 -19.02 -24.92 -0.41
N ALA A 399 -18.92 -26.16 0.06
CA ALA A 399 -17.66 -26.78 0.50
C ALA A 399 -17.05 -27.72 -0.55
N GLY A 400 -17.90 -28.48 -1.25
CA GLY A 400 -17.45 -29.52 -2.18
C GLY A 400 -16.83 -30.72 -1.45
N GLU A 401 -17.43 -31.13 -0.32
CA GLU A 401 -17.00 -32.33 0.40
C GLU A 401 -17.14 -33.57 -0.50
N ALA A 402 -16.20 -34.51 -0.37
CA ALA A 402 -16.29 -35.77 -1.12
C ALA A 402 -17.60 -36.50 -0.81
N ASN A 403 -18.32 -36.92 -1.85
CA ASN A 403 -19.62 -37.59 -1.76
C ASN A 403 -20.73 -36.76 -1.09
N ALA A 404 -20.62 -35.41 -1.06
CA ALA A 404 -21.64 -34.55 -0.47
C ALA A 404 -23.04 -34.82 -1.05
N PHE A 405 -23.15 -35.03 -2.36
CA PHE A 405 -24.41 -35.33 -3.02
C PHE A 405 -25.04 -36.66 -2.58
N GLU A 406 -24.26 -37.74 -2.52
CA GLU A 406 -24.75 -39.04 -2.02
C GLU A 406 -25.14 -38.98 -0.54
N ASN A 407 -24.40 -38.22 0.26
CA ASN A 407 -24.74 -38.02 1.67
C ASN A 407 -25.99 -37.13 1.83
N ALA A 408 -26.23 -36.19 0.93
CA ALA A 408 -27.43 -35.36 0.92
C ALA A 408 -28.70 -36.20 0.77
N LYS A 409 -28.66 -37.32 0.02
CA LYS A 409 -29.79 -38.26 -0.10
C LYS A 409 -30.24 -38.88 1.22
N LYS A 410 -29.37 -38.88 2.25
CA LYS A 410 -29.67 -39.40 3.60
C LYS A 410 -30.25 -38.33 4.52
N ALA A 411 -29.86 -37.07 4.31
CA ALA A 411 -30.19 -35.96 5.19
C ALA A 411 -31.32 -35.06 4.66
N LEU A 412 -31.66 -35.13 3.37
CA LEU A 412 -32.81 -34.41 2.82
C LEU A 412 -34.12 -35.13 3.12
N ARG A 413 -35.18 -34.35 3.34
CA ARG A 413 -36.54 -34.90 3.36
C ARG A 413 -36.91 -35.41 1.97
N HIS A 414 -37.96 -36.23 1.93
CA HIS A 414 -38.58 -36.55 0.65
C HIS A 414 -39.08 -35.27 -0.03
N GLY A 415 -38.66 -35.06 -1.28
CA GLY A 415 -38.93 -33.84 -2.03
C GLY A 415 -38.13 -32.62 -1.57
N GLY A 416 -37.01 -32.81 -0.88
CA GLY A 416 -36.04 -31.75 -0.60
C GLY A 416 -35.16 -31.45 -1.82
N SER A 417 -34.42 -30.34 -1.76
CA SER A 417 -33.60 -29.85 -2.88
C SER A 417 -32.12 -29.74 -2.52
N TYR A 418 -31.25 -29.92 -3.51
CA TYR A 418 -29.81 -29.81 -3.36
C TYR A 418 -29.21 -28.84 -4.39
N ALA A 419 -28.33 -27.94 -3.96
CA ALA A 419 -27.58 -27.07 -4.84
C ALA A 419 -26.12 -27.08 -4.42
N SER A 420 -25.20 -27.44 -5.32
CA SER A 420 -23.75 -27.29 -5.10
C SER A 420 -23.17 -26.23 -6.01
N ILE A 421 -22.25 -25.44 -5.49
CA ILE A 421 -21.44 -24.50 -6.28
C ILE A 421 -19.98 -24.96 -6.37
N ALA A 422 -19.65 -26.06 -5.69
CA ALA A 422 -18.28 -26.50 -5.45
C ALA A 422 -17.96 -27.82 -6.16
N SER A 423 -18.96 -28.68 -6.37
CA SER A 423 -18.77 -29.98 -7.02
C SER A 423 -19.97 -30.36 -7.89
N PHE A 424 -19.68 -30.79 -9.12
CA PHE A 424 -20.66 -31.37 -10.02
C PHE A 424 -20.67 -32.90 -9.85
N ASP A 425 -21.86 -33.49 -9.76
CA ASP A 425 -22.06 -34.94 -9.82
C ASP A 425 -23.04 -35.22 -10.98
N PRO A 426 -22.74 -36.14 -11.90
CA PRO A 426 -23.65 -36.50 -13.00
C PRO A 426 -25.05 -36.92 -12.54
N GLY A 427 -25.18 -37.44 -11.31
CA GLY A 427 -26.46 -37.77 -10.69
C GLY A 427 -27.33 -36.54 -10.33
N MET A 428 -26.80 -35.32 -10.45
CA MET A 428 -27.56 -34.08 -10.32
C MET A 428 -28.34 -33.71 -11.60
N GLU A 429 -28.07 -34.37 -12.73
CA GLU A 429 -28.78 -34.10 -13.97
C GLU A 429 -30.29 -34.41 -13.83
N PRO A 430 -31.20 -33.50 -14.23
CA PRO A 430 -32.65 -33.70 -14.08
C PRO A 430 -33.17 -34.97 -14.76
N THR A 431 -32.47 -35.47 -15.78
CA THR A 431 -32.80 -36.69 -16.53
C THR A 431 -32.38 -37.98 -15.81
N ALA A 432 -31.52 -37.90 -14.79
CA ALA A 432 -30.95 -39.06 -14.10
C ALA A 432 -31.84 -39.59 -12.94
N HIS A 433 -33.02 -38.99 -12.70
CA HIS A 433 -33.99 -39.36 -11.67
C HIS A 433 -33.36 -39.68 -10.29
N ALA A 434 -33.29 -38.68 -9.41
CA ALA A 434 -33.14 -38.93 -7.97
C ALA A 434 -34.54 -39.11 -7.35
N PRO A 435 -35.08 -40.33 -7.17
CA PRO A 435 -36.48 -40.57 -6.77
C PRO A 435 -36.89 -40.02 -5.39
N ARG A 436 -35.98 -39.38 -4.65
CA ARG A 436 -36.24 -38.78 -3.32
C ARG A 436 -36.08 -37.25 -3.28
N MET A 437 -35.49 -36.63 -4.30
CA MET A 437 -35.25 -35.19 -4.33
C MET A 437 -36.17 -34.52 -5.36
N THR A 438 -36.63 -33.32 -5.06
CA THR A 438 -37.42 -32.54 -6.02
C THR A 438 -36.53 -31.90 -7.07
N ASN A 439 -35.36 -31.39 -6.67
CA ASN A 439 -34.40 -30.74 -7.56
C ASN A 439 -32.96 -30.92 -7.05
N ALA A 440 -32.00 -31.15 -7.96
CA ALA A 440 -30.57 -31.14 -7.69
C ALA A 440 -29.85 -30.37 -8.80
N THR A 441 -28.84 -29.56 -8.48
CA THR A 441 -28.08 -28.85 -9.51
C THR A 441 -26.68 -28.45 -9.07
N PHE A 442 -25.78 -28.32 -10.05
CA PHE A 442 -24.58 -27.49 -9.92
C PHE A 442 -24.95 -26.05 -10.29
N TYR A 443 -24.91 -25.14 -9.32
CA TYR A 443 -25.46 -23.80 -9.46
C TYR A 443 -24.41 -22.80 -9.91
N LEU A 444 -24.73 -22.08 -10.99
CA LEU A 444 -24.00 -20.92 -11.47
C LEU A 444 -24.95 -19.73 -11.46
N TYR A 445 -24.51 -18.62 -10.88
CA TYR A 445 -25.35 -17.44 -10.73
C TYR A 445 -25.51 -16.68 -12.05
N LYS A 446 -26.58 -15.91 -12.11
CA LYS A 446 -26.84 -14.92 -13.15
C LYS A 446 -26.52 -13.54 -12.60
N ASN A 447 -25.82 -12.71 -13.36
CA ASN A 447 -25.66 -11.31 -12.99
C ASN A 447 -26.99 -10.57 -13.22
N ASN A 448 -27.73 -10.39 -12.13
CA ASN A 448 -29.06 -9.80 -12.09
C ASN A 448 -29.05 -8.54 -11.23
N VAL A 449 -29.39 -7.40 -11.83
CA VAL A 449 -29.37 -6.08 -11.17
C VAL A 449 -30.32 -6.01 -9.97
N ALA A 450 -31.50 -6.63 -10.04
CA ALA A 450 -32.46 -6.60 -8.94
C ALA A 450 -31.94 -7.36 -7.70
N ASP A 451 -31.21 -8.46 -7.91
CA ASP A 451 -30.57 -9.20 -6.82
C ASP A 451 -29.38 -8.44 -6.23
N GLN A 452 -28.57 -7.79 -7.07
CA GLN A 452 -27.50 -6.90 -6.61
C GLN A 452 -28.07 -5.75 -5.78
N ASP A 453 -29.14 -5.10 -6.25
CA ASP A 453 -29.81 -4.00 -5.56
C ASP A 453 -30.36 -4.45 -4.20
N GLU A 454 -30.95 -5.66 -4.13
CA GLU A 454 -31.45 -6.22 -2.87
C GLU A 454 -30.31 -6.55 -1.90
N LEU A 455 -29.20 -7.13 -2.36
CA LEU A 455 -28.01 -7.35 -1.53
C LEU A 455 -27.46 -6.03 -0.98
N MET A 456 -27.37 -5.00 -1.83
CA MET A 456 -26.90 -3.68 -1.45
C MET A 456 -27.83 -3.02 -0.42
N ARG A 457 -29.15 -3.17 -0.57
CA ARG A 457 -30.15 -2.72 0.40
C ARG A 457 -29.96 -3.43 1.75
N LEU A 458 -29.80 -4.75 1.74
CA LEU A 458 -29.61 -5.55 2.96
C LEU A 458 -28.31 -5.19 3.70
N LEU A 459 -27.22 -4.93 2.97
CA LEU A 459 -25.97 -4.42 3.55
C LEU A 459 -26.17 -3.02 4.16
N ALA A 460 -26.84 -2.11 3.44
CA ALA A 460 -27.08 -0.74 3.89
C ALA A 460 -28.00 -0.66 5.13
N GLU A 461 -28.86 -1.66 5.32
CA GLU A 461 -29.71 -1.86 6.49
C GLU A 461 -29.03 -2.67 7.61
N GLU A 462 -27.77 -3.07 7.42
CA GLU A 462 -27.00 -3.90 8.37
C GLU A 462 -27.68 -5.25 8.70
N LYS A 463 -28.58 -5.71 7.83
CA LYS A 463 -29.25 -7.03 7.93
C LYS A 463 -28.37 -8.15 7.38
N LEU A 464 -27.39 -7.79 6.57
CA LEU A 464 -26.43 -8.68 5.94
C LEU A 464 -25.04 -8.12 6.18
N VAL A 465 -24.08 -8.99 6.46
CA VAL A 465 -22.68 -8.62 6.67
C VAL A 465 -21.81 -9.36 5.66
N VAL A 466 -20.96 -8.59 4.98
CA VAL A 466 -19.83 -9.11 4.21
C VAL A 466 -18.54 -8.75 4.93
N ARG A 467 -17.80 -9.78 5.37
CA ARG A 467 -16.51 -9.59 6.05
C ARG A 467 -15.41 -9.43 5.00
N ILE A 468 -14.71 -8.31 5.06
CA ILE A 468 -13.44 -8.12 4.36
C ILE A 468 -12.35 -8.66 5.28
N GLU A 469 -11.74 -9.78 4.89
CA GLU A 469 -10.68 -10.43 5.66
C GLU A 469 -9.38 -9.65 5.55
N LYS A 470 -9.02 -9.28 4.32
CA LYS A 470 -7.80 -8.55 4.03
C LYS A 470 -7.91 -7.76 2.73
N THR A 471 -7.33 -6.57 2.73
CA THR A 471 -7.13 -5.76 1.54
C THR A 471 -5.70 -5.89 1.03
N PHE A 472 -5.53 -5.78 -0.27
CA PHE A 472 -4.25 -5.88 -0.98
C PHE A 472 -4.11 -4.71 -1.94
N PRO A 473 -2.96 -4.03 -2.01
CA PRO A 473 -2.79 -2.94 -2.94
C PRO A 473 -2.66 -3.45 -4.39
N PHE A 474 -2.98 -2.63 -5.38
CA PHE A 474 -2.75 -2.95 -6.79
C PHE A 474 -1.28 -2.82 -7.20
N THR A 475 -0.48 -3.72 -6.66
CA THR A 475 0.95 -3.90 -6.94
C THR A 475 1.22 -5.38 -7.20
N LYS A 476 2.40 -5.70 -7.74
CA LYS A 476 2.84 -7.09 -7.93
C LYS A 476 2.75 -7.92 -6.64
N ASP A 477 3.26 -7.39 -5.53
CA ASP A 477 3.22 -8.07 -4.23
C ASP A 477 1.81 -8.15 -3.64
N GLY A 478 1.00 -7.12 -3.84
CA GLY A 478 -0.40 -7.13 -3.42
C GLY A 478 -1.21 -8.19 -4.18
N LEU A 479 -1.06 -8.25 -5.50
CA LEU A 479 -1.69 -9.26 -6.35
C LEU A 479 -1.19 -10.67 -6.01
N ARG A 480 0.12 -10.86 -5.87
CA ARG A 480 0.69 -12.14 -5.44
C ARG A 480 0.13 -12.56 -4.08
N GLY A 481 0.14 -11.65 -3.10
CA GLY A 481 -0.40 -11.90 -1.77
C GLY A 481 -1.90 -12.20 -1.77
N LEU A 482 -2.66 -11.55 -2.66
CA LEU A 482 -4.09 -11.78 -2.86
C LEU A 482 -4.35 -13.21 -3.34
N PHE A 483 -3.63 -13.65 -4.37
CA PHE A 483 -3.71 -15.00 -4.91
C PHE A 483 -3.21 -16.05 -3.91
N GLU A 484 -2.09 -15.82 -3.22
CA GLU A 484 -1.57 -16.71 -2.16
C GLU A 484 -2.58 -16.86 -1.02
N ALA A 485 -3.18 -15.76 -0.55
CA ALA A 485 -4.18 -15.79 0.50
C ALA A 485 -5.44 -16.56 0.08
N GLN A 486 -5.90 -16.37 -1.16
CA GLN A 486 -7.04 -17.10 -1.70
C GLN A 486 -6.74 -18.59 -1.90
N ALA A 487 -5.59 -18.92 -2.50
CA ALA A 487 -5.15 -20.28 -2.77
C ALA A 487 -4.88 -21.10 -1.49
N SER A 488 -4.58 -20.43 -0.37
CA SER A 488 -4.37 -21.10 0.92
C SER A 488 -5.59 -21.88 1.41
N GLY A 489 -6.81 -21.55 0.93
CA GLY A 489 -8.07 -22.13 1.39
C GLY A 489 -8.43 -21.78 2.85
N LYS A 490 -7.68 -20.87 3.49
CA LYS A 490 -7.80 -20.56 4.93
C LYS A 490 -8.49 -19.24 5.24
N SER A 491 -8.84 -18.46 4.23
CA SER A 491 -9.43 -17.12 4.39
C SER A 491 -10.79 -17.17 5.06
N THR A 492 -11.02 -16.35 6.10
CA THR A 492 -12.32 -16.19 6.76
C THR A 492 -13.01 -14.90 6.32
N GLY A 493 -13.57 -14.91 5.10
CA GLY A 493 -14.17 -13.72 4.48
C GLY A 493 -13.62 -13.46 3.08
N LYS A 494 -13.80 -12.24 2.59
CA LYS A 494 -13.41 -11.80 1.25
C LYS A 494 -12.07 -11.09 1.28
N ASN A 495 -11.15 -11.51 0.41
CA ASN A 495 -9.93 -10.78 0.12
C ASN A 495 -10.19 -9.81 -1.04
N VAL A 496 -9.74 -8.56 -0.90
CA VAL A 496 -10.06 -7.49 -1.84
C VAL A 496 -8.79 -6.79 -2.29
N LEU A 497 -8.65 -6.64 -3.60
CA LEU A 497 -7.69 -5.75 -4.24
C LEU A 497 -8.23 -4.32 -4.19
N VAL A 498 -7.43 -3.38 -3.69
CA VAL A 498 -7.78 -1.96 -3.60
C VAL A 498 -6.92 -1.20 -4.60
N LEU A 499 -7.58 -0.56 -5.56
CA LEU A 499 -6.98 0.21 -6.66
C LEU A 499 -7.10 1.72 -6.40
N LYS A 500 -8.07 2.13 -5.59
CA LYS A 500 -8.17 3.48 -5.05
C LYS A 500 -8.27 3.41 -3.52
N GLU A 501 -7.39 4.10 -2.83
CA GLU A 501 -7.39 4.17 -1.37
C GLU A 501 -8.66 4.88 -0.89
N HIS A 502 -9.47 4.20 -0.06
CA HIS A 502 -10.54 4.83 0.70
C HIS A 502 -9.92 5.88 1.63
N GLU A 503 -10.51 7.08 1.71
CA GLU A 503 -10.24 8.09 2.74
C GLU A 503 -10.63 7.57 4.14
N GLN A 504 -9.91 6.59 4.66
CA GLN A 504 -9.83 6.26 6.08
C GLN A 504 -8.36 6.25 6.47
N VAL A 505 -7.93 7.36 7.11
CA VAL A 505 -6.64 7.60 7.79
C VAL A 505 -5.52 6.66 7.30
N ALA A 506 -5.13 6.81 6.03
CA ALA A 506 -4.01 6.10 5.43
C ALA A 506 -2.79 7.03 5.37
N GLN A 507 -1.63 6.43 5.59
CA GLN A 507 -0.32 7.04 5.45
C GLN A 507 0.00 7.34 3.97
N PRO A 508 0.97 8.25 3.70
CA PRO A 508 1.11 8.97 2.43
C PRO A 508 1.45 8.09 1.21
N THR A 509 0.74 8.25 0.09
CA THR A 509 1.16 7.76 -1.25
C THR A 509 1.50 8.90 -2.20
N MET A 510 2.59 8.73 -2.96
CA MET A 510 3.19 9.67 -3.92
C MET A 510 2.24 10.10 -5.04
N ARG A 511 2.19 11.43 -5.28
CA ARG A 511 1.34 12.04 -6.29
C ARG A 511 1.87 11.76 -7.70
N SER A 512 0.96 11.35 -8.57
CA SER A 512 1.18 11.27 -10.02
C SER A 512 0.94 12.64 -10.69
N MET A 513 1.81 13.06 -11.62
CA MET A 513 1.40 13.78 -12.85
C MET A 513 2.53 14.08 -13.87
N VAL A 514 2.24 13.67 -15.11
CA VAL A 514 2.52 14.20 -16.47
C VAL A 514 3.67 15.21 -16.70
N LEU A 515 4.55 14.81 -17.63
CA LEU A 515 5.65 15.57 -18.24
C LEU A 515 5.13 16.72 -19.14
N MET A 516 5.56 17.95 -18.90
CA MET A 516 5.62 18.99 -19.93
C MET A 516 6.92 18.84 -20.72
N GLU A 517 6.83 18.60 -22.03
CA GLU A 517 7.97 18.71 -22.93
C GLU A 517 8.42 20.18 -23.06
N TYR A 518 9.64 20.49 -22.65
CA TYR A 518 10.32 21.72 -23.04
C TYR A 518 10.97 21.49 -24.42
N LYS A 519 10.40 22.08 -25.48
CA LYS A 519 10.96 22.07 -26.83
C LYS A 519 11.46 23.46 -27.20
N ASP A 520 12.77 23.69 -27.10
CA ASP A 520 13.46 24.73 -27.87
C ASP A 520 14.13 24.05 -29.08
N PRO A 521 13.60 24.21 -30.31
CA PRO A 521 14.11 23.54 -31.50
C PRO A 521 15.45 24.08 -32.01
N SER A 522 16.08 25.07 -31.34
CA SER A 522 17.25 25.78 -31.87
C SER A 522 18.62 25.22 -31.47
N LYS A 523 18.69 24.18 -30.63
CA LYS A 523 19.95 23.64 -30.11
C LYS A 523 20.22 22.20 -30.60
N SER A 524 21.42 21.95 -31.14
CA SER A 524 21.84 20.61 -31.57
C SER A 524 22.20 19.73 -30.37
N LEU A 525 21.99 18.41 -30.48
CA LEU A 525 22.26 17.42 -29.43
C LEU A 525 23.71 17.44 -28.90
N ASP A 526 24.67 17.88 -29.71
CA ASP A 526 26.10 17.94 -29.35
C ASP A 526 26.46 19.14 -28.45
N SER A 527 25.49 20.02 -28.16
CA SER A 527 25.66 21.18 -27.27
C SER A 527 25.17 20.95 -25.84
N PHE A 528 24.65 19.77 -25.53
CA PHE A 528 24.16 19.40 -24.19
C PHE A 528 25.27 18.73 -23.36
N PRO A 529 25.45 19.10 -22.08
CA PRO A 529 26.45 18.48 -21.20
C PRO A 529 26.12 17.00 -20.95
N ALA A 530 27.13 16.21 -20.55
CA ALA A 530 26.97 14.79 -20.24
C ALA A 530 25.78 14.56 -19.29
N ALA A 531 24.80 13.75 -19.69
CA ALA A 531 23.60 13.52 -18.90
C ALA A 531 23.93 12.80 -17.59
N MET A 532 23.29 13.21 -16.49
CA MET A 532 23.29 12.52 -15.21
C MET A 532 21.97 11.81 -14.96
N ARG A 533 21.99 10.77 -14.12
CA ARG A 533 20.79 10.06 -13.67
C ARG A 533 20.28 10.67 -12.36
N VAL A 534 18.98 10.96 -12.33
CA VAL A 534 18.24 11.44 -11.16
C VAL A 534 16.98 10.63 -10.97
N LEU A 535 16.56 10.42 -9.73
CA LEU A 535 15.18 10.05 -9.48
C LEU A 535 14.34 11.32 -9.57
N LEU A 536 13.36 11.38 -10.48
CA LEU A 536 12.30 12.38 -10.41
C LEU A 536 11.19 11.84 -9.51
N ALA A 537 10.46 12.72 -8.85
CA ALA A 537 9.26 12.38 -8.08
C ALA A 537 8.11 11.93 -9.01
N ASP A 538 8.31 10.78 -9.67
CA ASP A 538 7.33 10.07 -10.48
C ASP A 538 7.11 8.65 -9.95
N ASP A 539 6.00 8.04 -10.35
CA ASP A 539 5.50 6.79 -9.74
C ASP A 539 6.34 5.55 -10.09
N ASP A 540 7.29 5.65 -11.01
CA ASP A 540 7.93 4.50 -11.62
C ASP A 540 9.30 4.16 -11.01
N PHE A 541 9.82 5.00 -10.11
CA PHE A 541 11.14 4.87 -9.46
C PHE A 541 12.30 4.68 -10.45
N THR A 542 12.10 5.06 -11.72
CA THR A 542 13.12 4.88 -12.76
C THR A 542 14.07 6.09 -12.72
N PRO A 543 15.38 5.90 -12.52
CA PRO A 543 16.32 6.99 -12.70
C PRO A 543 16.24 7.54 -14.13
N LYS A 544 15.98 8.83 -14.27
CA LYS A 544 15.89 9.55 -15.54
C LYS A 544 17.19 10.28 -15.84
N ALA A 545 17.55 10.29 -17.12
CA ALA A 545 18.67 11.09 -17.61
C ALA A 545 18.23 12.57 -17.70
N VAL A 546 18.99 13.46 -17.08
CA VAL A 546 18.83 14.92 -17.13
C VAL A 546 20.18 15.57 -17.32
N ASP A 547 20.20 16.84 -17.73
CA ASP A 547 21.45 17.58 -17.87
C ASP A 547 22.19 17.67 -16.53
N ARG A 548 23.50 17.41 -16.59
CA ARG A 548 24.37 17.58 -15.42
C ARG A 548 24.41 19.06 -15.01
N PRO A 549 24.13 19.39 -13.74
CA PRO A 549 24.13 20.76 -13.27
C PRO A 549 25.55 21.31 -13.14
N SER A 550 25.68 22.63 -13.29
CA SER A 550 26.93 23.36 -13.04
C SER A 550 26.77 24.22 -11.77
N PRO A 551 27.77 24.25 -10.86
CA PRO A 551 27.69 25.05 -9.65
C PRO A 551 27.83 26.55 -9.97
N ALA A 552 26.97 27.38 -9.38
CA ALA A 552 27.05 28.84 -9.47
C ALA A 552 27.97 29.44 -8.39
N LEU A 553 28.06 30.77 -8.33
CA LEU A 553 28.85 31.51 -7.33
C LEU A 553 28.56 30.99 -5.90
N GLY A 554 29.60 30.58 -5.19
CA GLY A 554 29.52 30.08 -3.81
C GLY A 554 28.96 28.66 -3.66
N GLN A 555 28.72 27.94 -4.74
CA GLN A 555 28.21 26.57 -4.73
C GLN A 555 29.27 25.54 -5.11
N ILE A 556 29.08 24.30 -4.67
CA ILE A 556 29.88 23.15 -5.09
C ILE A 556 28.99 22.10 -5.73
N LEU A 557 29.53 21.42 -6.73
CA LEU A 557 28.95 20.21 -7.31
C LEU A 557 29.55 19.01 -6.58
N ILE A 558 28.70 18.20 -6.00
CA ILE A 558 29.06 16.97 -5.29
C ILE A 558 28.68 15.80 -6.20
N LYS A 559 29.64 14.93 -6.49
CA LYS A 559 29.37 13.60 -7.03
C LYS A 559 28.91 12.69 -5.89
N THR A 560 27.64 12.34 -5.90
CA THR A 560 26.99 11.60 -4.82
C THR A 560 27.48 10.16 -4.79
N TRP A 561 27.94 9.69 -3.63
CA TRP A 561 28.32 8.29 -3.42
C TRP A 561 27.30 7.57 -2.55
N ALA A 562 26.74 8.27 -1.56
CA ALA A 562 25.67 7.80 -0.71
C ALA A 562 24.64 8.89 -0.47
N ALA A 563 23.36 8.51 -0.39
CA ALA A 563 22.28 9.39 0.02
C ALA A 563 21.36 8.67 1.00
N ALA A 564 21.00 9.30 2.12
CA ALA A 564 20.15 8.66 3.13
C ALA A 564 18.70 9.14 3.00
N ILE A 565 17.76 8.22 3.19
CA ILE A 565 16.32 8.53 3.17
C ILE A 565 15.82 8.86 4.58
N ASN A 566 14.83 9.74 4.65
CA ASN A 566 14.16 10.20 5.86
C ASN A 566 12.63 10.16 5.69
N PRO A 567 11.86 10.19 6.79
CA PRO A 567 10.40 10.29 6.72
C PRO A 567 9.91 11.49 5.91
N ILE A 568 10.66 12.59 5.89
CA ILE A 568 10.34 13.78 5.11
C ILE A 568 10.45 13.54 3.61
N ASP A 569 11.40 12.71 3.14
CA ASP A 569 11.53 12.37 1.72
C ASP A 569 10.26 11.65 1.24
N VAL A 570 9.73 10.74 2.07
CA VAL A 570 8.46 10.05 1.79
C VAL A 570 7.29 11.04 1.81
N LYS A 571 7.18 11.89 2.84
CA LYS A 571 6.09 12.86 2.98
C LYS A 571 6.06 13.91 1.86
N VAL A 572 7.22 14.44 1.45
CA VAL A 572 7.30 15.44 0.38
C VAL A 572 6.99 14.80 -0.96
N THR A 573 7.52 13.62 -1.25
CA THR A 573 7.20 12.93 -2.49
C THR A 573 5.74 12.47 -2.52
N ALA A 574 5.13 12.24 -1.34
CA ALA A 574 3.70 12.04 -1.16
C ALA A 574 2.82 13.28 -1.28
N GLY A 575 3.39 14.48 -1.20
CA GLY A 575 2.60 15.72 -1.12
C GLY A 575 1.84 15.88 0.20
N ASP A 576 2.27 15.18 1.25
CA ASP A 576 1.63 15.07 2.57
C ASP A 576 2.31 15.91 3.65
N LEU A 577 3.21 16.81 3.25
CA LEU A 577 3.82 17.74 4.17
C LEU A 577 2.89 18.94 4.41
N HIS A 578 2.51 19.17 5.66
CA HIS A 578 1.76 20.37 6.08
C HIS A 578 2.61 21.14 7.09
N VAL A 579 3.09 22.34 6.73
CA VAL A 579 3.84 23.23 7.65
C VAL A 579 3.00 24.49 7.87
N GLY A 580 2.63 24.77 9.12
CA GLY A 580 1.88 25.98 9.46
C GLY A 580 0.44 26.04 8.94
N GLY A 581 -0.21 24.89 8.71
CA GLY A 581 -1.61 24.82 8.24
C GLY A 581 -1.81 25.02 6.73
N ALA A 582 -0.77 25.39 5.99
CA ALA A 582 -0.76 25.36 4.53
C ALA A 582 -0.15 24.04 4.03
N GLY A 583 -0.82 23.38 3.07
CA GLY A 583 -0.27 22.22 2.38
C GLY A 583 0.99 22.61 1.61
N TRP A 584 2.10 21.96 1.94
CA TRP A 584 3.40 22.16 1.31
C TRP A 584 3.58 21.11 0.20
N ALA A 585 3.38 21.50 -1.05
CA ALA A 585 3.63 20.66 -2.22
C ALA A 585 4.74 21.29 -3.07
N GLN A 586 5.83 20.55 -3.33
CA GLN A 586 6.85 20.98 -4.30
C GLN A 586 6.26 20.95 -5.72
N PRO A 587 6.59 21.92 -6.59
CA PRO A 587 6.26 21.81 -8.00
C PRO A 587 6.98 20.59 -8.60
N ILE A 588 6.22 19.71 -9.23
CA ILE A 588 6.74 18.53 -9.95
C ILE A 588 7.09 18.96 -11.38
N PRO A 589 8.19 18.48 -11.99
CA PRO A 589 9.12 17.46 -11.47
C PRO A 589 10.19 18.02 -10.51
N PHE A 590 10.49 17.25 -9.45
CA PHE A 590 11.60 17.52 -8.53
C PHE A 590 12.39 16.24 -8.24
N THR A 591 13.65 16.38 -7.83
CA THR A 591 14.49 15.24 -7.39
C THR A 591 14.38 15.06 -5.87
N PRO A 592 13.95 13.90 -5.34
CA PRO A 592 13.90 13.64 -3.89
C PRO A 592 15.28 13.36 -3.26
N GLY A 593 15.29 13.20 -1.93
CA GLY A 593 16.49 12.89 -1.17
C GLY A 593 17.11 14.14 -0.57
N TYR A 594 17.32 14.16 0.74
CA TYR A 594 17.88 15.33 1.40
C TYR A 594 19.26 15.16 2.03
N ASP A 595 19.62 13.95 2.41
CA ASP A 595 20.95 13.67 2.96
C ASP A 595 21.89 13.19 1.86
N VAL A 596 23.10 13.78 1.80
CA VAL A 596 24.10 13.46 0.78
C VAL A 596 25.49 13.27 1.41
N ALA A 597 26.24 12.30 0.90
CA ALA A 597 27.67 12.20 1.08
C ALA A 597 28.34 11.80 -0.25
N GLY A 598 29.46 12.45 -0.56
CA GLY A 598 30.10 12.30 -1.86
C GLY A 598 31.41 13.05 -1.95
N VAL A 599 31.86 13.27 -3.18
CA VAL A 599 33.13 13.91 -3.47
C VAL A 599 32.89 15.22 -4.20
N VAL A 600 33.60 16.28 -3.83
CA VAL A 600 33.57 17.54 -4.56
C VAL A 600 34.09 17.30 -5.96
N GLU A 601 33.22 17.49 -6.94
CA GLU A 601 33.50 17.25 -8.35
C GLU A 601 33.87 18.56 -9.07
N GLN A 602 33.20 19.66 -8.69
CA GLN A 602 33.46 20.99 -9.25
C GLN A 602 33.16 22.07 -8.21
N LEU A 603 33.93 23.16 -8.28
CA LEU A 603 33.70 24.37 -7.49
C LEU A 603 33.11 25.46 -8.39
N GLY A 604 32.09 26.16 -7.90
CA GLY A 604 31.66 27.41 -8.47
C GLY A 604 32.56 28.57 -8.04
N ASP A 605 32.40 29.71 -8.70
CA ASP A 605 33.22 30.90 -8.42
C ASP A 605 33.12 31.33 -6.95
N GLY A 606 34.20 31.87 -6.39
CA GLY A 606 34.21 32.41 -5.03
C GLY A 606 34.12 31.38 -3.89
N VAL A 607 34.09 30.07 -4.18
CA VAL A 607 34.19 29.04 -3.14
C VAL A 607 35.61 28.98 -2.57
N ALA A 608 35.71 29.14 -1.24
CA ALA A 608 36.94 28.96 -0.49
C ALA A 608 36.80 27.79 0.51
N GLY A 609 37.92 27.13 0.84
CA GLY A 609 37.96 26.05 1.85
C GLY A 609 37.74 24.62 1.33
N PHE A 610 37.31 24.47 0.07
CA PHE A 610 37.15 23.20 -0.62
C PHE A 610 38.06 23.09 -1.84
N GLN A 611 38.40 21.86 -2.22
CA GLN A 611 39.06 21.51 -3.47
C GLN A 611 38.33 20.34 -4.13
N VAL A 612 38.45 20.22 -5.46
CA VAL A 612 37.98 19.02 -6.17
C VAL A 612 38.68 17.79 -5.59
N GLY A 613 37.91 16.74 -5.30
CA GLY A 613 38.36 15.53 -4.64
C GLY A 613 38.11 15.50 -3.12
N ASP A 614 37.73 16.62 -2.49
CA ASP A 614 37.37 16.61 -1.07
C ASP A 614 36.15 15.70 -0.82
N GLU A 615 36.24 14.82 0.18
CA GLU A 615 35.10 14.02 0.63
C GLU A 615 34.22 14.87 1.55
N VAL A 616 32.92 14.94 1.25
CA VAL A 616 31.99 15.86 1.89
C VAL A 616 30.66 15.20 2.20
N PHE A 617 29.90 15.81 3.12
CA PHE A 617 28.54 15.43 3.44
C PHE A 617 27.72 16.67 3.82
N ALA A 618 26.40 16.57 3.66
CA ALA A 618 25.47 17.65 4.00
C ALA A 618 24.03 17.11 4.11
N SER A 619 23.13 17.99 4.56
CA SER A 619 21.69 17.86 4.28
C SER A 619 21.19 19.10 3.53
N ASN A 620 20.49 18.93 2.42
CA ASN A 620 20.00 20.04 1.61
C ASN A 620 18.58 20.51 2.03
N TRP A 621 17.97 19.94 3.08
CA TRP A 621 16.64 20.32 3.58
C TRP A 621 16.68 21.04 4.92
N ALA A 622 16.96 22.34 4.95
CA ALA A 622 16.92 23.09 6.21
C ALA A 622 16.36 24.50 6.09
N LEU A 623 15.86 25.01 7.22
CA LEU A 623 15.43 26.40 7.36
C LEU A 623 16.65 27.31 7.50
N ASP A 624 16.82 28.20 6.54
CA ASP A 624 17.82 29.27 6.57
C ASP A 624 17.12 30.61 6.30
N GLU A 625 17.16 31.52 7.27
CA GLU A 625 16.51 32.85 7.17
C GLU A 625 15.01 32.82 6.76
N GLY A 626 14.31 31.72 7.03
CA GLY A 626 12.90 31.54 6.67
C GLY A 626 12.65 30.92 5.29
N GLN A 627 13.70 30.49 4.58
CA GLN A 627 13.62 29.78 3.31
C GLN A 627 14.27 28.39 3.39
N PHE A 628 13.81 27.45 2.56
CA PHE A 628 14.45 26.14 2.48
C PHE A 628 15.61 26.18 1.48
N ILE A 629 16.74 25.61 1.89
CA ILE A 629 17.92 25.47 1.03
C ILE A 629 17.53 24.67 -0.23
N GLY A 630 17.85 25.19 -1.42
CA GLY A 630 17.58 24.52 -2.69
C GLY A 630 16.19 24.79 -3.31
N GLN A 631 15.38 25.71 -2.78
CA GLN A 631 14.12 26.12 -3.38
C GLN A 631 14.23 27.34 -4.31
N HIS A 632 13.52 27.25 -5.44
CA HIS A 632 13.14 28.39 -6.27
C HIS A 632 11.70 28.77 -5.91
N ASP A 633 11.43 30.06 -5.70
CA ASP A 633 10.06 30.60 -5.64
C ASP A 633 9.84 31.47 -6.88
N ASP A 634 8.98 31.00 -7.80
CA ASP A 634 8.62 31.73 -9.03
C ASP A 634 7.91 33.07 -8.74
N ASN A 635 7.41 33.29 -7.52
CA ASN A 635 6.71 34.50 -7.11
C ASN A 635 7.59 35.49 -6.34
N VAL A 636 8.89 35.22 -6.17
CA VAL A 636 9.85 36.14 -5.54
C VAL A 636 10.78 36.69 -6.63
N PRO A 637 10.56 37.93 -7.10
CA PRO A 637 11.30 38.51 -8.23
C PRO A 637 12.83 38.61 -8.03
N ASP A 638 13.31 38.47 -6.79
CA ASP A 638 14.72 38.61 -6.38
C ASP A 638 15.29 37.32 -5.75
N SER A 639 14.84 36.14 -6.19
CA SER A 639 15.48 34.87 -5.84
C SER A 639 16.97 34.90 -6.24
N LYS A 640 17.87 34.85 -5.26
CA LYS A 640 19.34 34.86 -5.46
C LYS A 640 19.88 33.55 -6.07
N PHE A 641 19.03 32.60 -6.43
CA PHE A 641 19.43 31.28 -6.91
C PHE A 641 19.04 31.05 -8.38
N PRO A 642 19.97 30.56 -9.23
CA PRO A 642 19.73 30.41 -10.66
C PRO A 642 18.73 29.29 -10.99
N LYS A 643 18.05 29.43 -12.14
CA LYS A 643 17.05 28.49 -12.68
C LYS A 643 17.69 27.16 -13.13
N GLY A 644 17.23 26.02 -12.60
CA GLY A 644 17.68 24.65 -12.95
C GLY A 644 16.90 23.56 -12.18
N PRO A 645 17.02 22.26 -12.53
CA PRO A 645 16.24 21.19 -11.91
C PRO A 645 16.46 21.13 -10.39
N ILE A 646 15.35 21.12 -9.66
CA ILE A 646 15.25 21.17 -8.18
C ILE A 646 15.96 19.92 -7.60
N GLY A 647 17.16 20.10 -7.04
CA GLY A 647 18.15 19.02 -6.91
C GLY A 647 18.25 18.37 -5.52
N GLY A 648 17.42 17.35 -5.27
CA GLY A 648 17.63 16.38 -4.20
C GLY A 648 18.86 15.48 -4.40
N ALA A 649 19.21 14.74 -3.35
CA ALA A 649 20.38 13.88 -3.24
C ALA A 649 20.21 12.50 -3.90
N PHE A 650 19.02 12.11 -4.33
CA PHE A 650 18.81 10.87 -5.12
C PHE A 650 19.18 11.09 -6.60
N ALA A 651 20.40 11.57 -6.80
CA ALA A 651 20.99 11.96 -8.06
C ALA A 651 22.49 11.67 -8.04
N GLU A 652 23.06 11.34 -9.21
CA GLU A 652 24.51 11.14 -9.35
C GLU A 652 25.32 12.40 -9.01
N TYR A 653 24.73 13.58 -9.20
CA TYR A 653 25.32 14.85 -8.79
C TYR A 653 24.28 15.74 -8.10
N CYS A 654 24.73 16.44 -7.06
CA CYS A 654 23.93 17.42 -6.33
C CYS A 654 24.73 18.72 -6.19
N VAL A 655 24.08 19.87 -6.33
CA VAL A 655 24.71 21.18 -6.14
C VAL A 655 24.26 21.75 -4.80
N LEU A 656 25.21 22.17 -3.96
CA LEU A 656 24.92 22.79 -2.67
C LEU A 656 25.75 24.05 -2.43
N PRO A 657 25.22 25.03 -1.67
CA PRO A 657 26.02 26.15 -1.17
C PRO A 657 27.20 25.63 -0.34
N ALA A 658 28.42 26.10 -0.63
CA ALA A 658 29.63 25.64 0.05
C ALA A 658 29.58 25.87 1.57
N ASN A 659 28.89 26.92 2.01
CA ASN A 659 28.69 27.26 3.43
C ASN A 659 27.65 26.38 4.16
N LYS A 660 27.10 25.36 3.48
CA LYS A 660 26.14 24.39 4.01
C LYS A 660 26.68 22.95 3.99
N VAL A 661 27.93 22.78 3.60
CA VAL A 661 28.59 21.48 3.42
C VAL A 661 29.76 21.36 4.38
N SER A 662 29.95 20.18 4.95
CA SER A 662 31.09 19.84 5.81
C SER A 662 31.97 18.77 5.17
N LYS A 663 33.24 18.73 5.56
CA LYS A 663 34.16 17.66 5.15
C LYS A 663 33.85 16.38 5.90
N LYS A 664 33.83 15.25 5.19
CA LYS A 664 33.73 13.93 5.80
C LYS A 664 35.07 13.58 6.43
N HIS A 665 35.04 13.03 7.64
CA HIS A 665 36.25 12.47 8.23
C HIS A 665 36.64 11.14 7.53
N PRO A 666 37.93 10.87 7.28
CA PRO A 666 38.36 9.63 6.58
C PRO A 666 37.95 8.32 7.27
N LYS A 667 37.81 8.33 8.60
CA LYS A 667 37.35 7.16 9.38
C LYS A 667 35.86 6.86 9.27
N VAL A 668 35.07 7.78 8.71
CA VAL A 668 33.62 7.65 8.61
C VAL A 668 33.27 7.27 7.17
N THR A 669 32.43 6.25 6.98
CA THR A 669 32.02 5.84 5.62
C THR A 669 31.06 6.86 5.01
N PHE A 670 30.87 6.82 3.68
CA PHE A 670 29.90 7.69 3.01
C PHE A 670 28.46 7.42 3.47
N GLU A 671 28.12 6.15 3.74
CA GLU A 671 26.81 5.76 4.25
C GLU A 671 26.58 6.30 5.67
N GLN A 672 27.58 6.22 6.54
CA GLN A 672 27.50 6.79 7.89
C GLN A 672 27.38 8.32 7.84
N ALA A 673 28.14 8.97 6.95
CA ALA A 673 28.11 10.42 6.78
C ALA A 673 26.74 10.90 6.23
N ALA A 674 26.19 10.24 5.21
CA ALA A 674 24.83 10.53 4.75
C ALA A 674 23.80 10.20 5.83
N GLY A 675 23.99 9.10 6.57
CA GLY A 675 23.08 8.65 7.61
C GLY A 675 23.00 9.58 8.83
N VAL A 676 24.03 10.39 9.11
CA VAL A 676 24.04 11.29 10.28
C VAL A 676 23.44 12.66 10.00
N SER A 677 23.47 13.15 8.76
CA SER A 677 23.19 14.55 8.39
C SER A 677 21.90 15.10 9.03
N MET A 678 20.72 14.82 8.48
CA MET A 678 19.46 15.39 8.99
C MET A 678 19.16 14.95 10.43
N VAL A 679 19.33 13.67 10.74
CA VAL A 679 18.90 13.11 12.05
C VAL A 679 19.79 13.57 13.20
N GLY A 680 21.09 13.71 12.97
CA GLY A 680 22.07 14.20 13.95
C GLY A 680 21.90 15.69 14.20
N LEU A 681 21.75 16.49 13.13
CA LEU A 681 21.50 17.94 13.25
C LEU A 681 20.20 18.21 14.01
N THR A 682 19.14 17.48 13.66
CA THR A 682 17.84 17.58 14.33
C THR A 682 17.94 17.24 15.81
N ALA A 683 18.55 16.11 16.15
CA ALA A 683 18.70 15.68 17.54
C ALA A 683 19.56 16.66 18.36
N MET A 684 20.73 17.04 17.84
CA MET A 684 21.67 17.92 18.54
C MET A 684 21.05 19.28 18.87
N GLN A 685 20.36 19.87 17.89
CA GLN A 685 19.78 21.19 18.08
C GLN A 685 18.51 21.15 18.93
N ALA A 686 17.68 20.10 18.82
CA ALA A 686 16.55 19.92 19.72
C ALA A 686 17.00 19.77 21.19
N LEU A 687 18.09 19.05 21.45
CA LEU A 687 18.67 18.95 22.79
C LEU A 687 19.23 20.27 23.32
N ARG A 688 19.85 21.08 22.44
CA ARG A 688 20.29 22.45 22.82
C ARG A 688 19.09 23.35 23.12
N PHE A 689 18.00 23.25 22.36
CA PHE A 689 16.75 23.97 22.67
C PHE A 689 16.20 23.57 24.04
N LEU A 690 16.21 22.27 24.35
CA LEU A 690 15.81 21.76 25.66
C LEU A 690 16.73 22.24 26.80
N SER A 691 17.90 22.82 26.48
CA SER A 691 18.88 23.32 27.44
C SER A 691 19.33 22.24 28.43
N ILE A 692 19.57 21.04 27.91
CA ILE A 692 19.94 19.88 28.73
C ILE A 692 21.35 20.06 29.30
N GLU A 693 21.45 19.89 30.61
CA GLU A 693 22.71 19.90 31.36
C GLU A 693 23.01 18.54 31.98
N ALA A 694 24.26 18.33 32.39
CA ALA A 694 24.68 17.10 33.06
C ALA A 694 23.87 16.85 34.34
N GLY A 695 23.46 15.60 34.55
CA GLY A 695 22.66 15.18 35.70
C GLY A 695 21.15 15.39 35.55
N GLN A 696 20.68 16.05 34.49
CA GLN A 696 19.25 16.19 34.21
C GLN A 696 18.65 14.91 33.63
N LYS A 697 17.36 14.67 33.91
CA LYS A 697 16.60 13.55 33.37
C LYS A 697 15.95 13.92 32.05
N VAL A 698 16.30 13.20 30.99
CA VAL A 698 15.77 13.44 29.65
C VAL A 698 15.00 12.24 29.17
N LEU A 699 13.77 12.46 28.70
CA LEU A 699 12.99 11.44 28.01
C LEU A 699 13.08 11.64 26.50
N VAL A 700 13.40 10.58 25.78
CA VAL A 700 13.37 10.53 24.32
C VAL A 700 12.26 9.58 23.88
N LEU A 701 11.20 10.12 23.29
CA LEU A 701 10.13 9.29 22.72
C LEU A 701 10.59 8.73 21.37
N GLY A 702 10.46 7.42 21.15
CA GLY A 702 10.86 6.77 19.90
C GLY A 702 12.37 6.50 19.82
N GLY A 703 12.98 6.00 20.89
CA GLY A 703 14.44 5.80 21.01
C GLY A 703 15.07 4.82 20.02
N ALA A 704 14.28 4.04 19.29
CA ALA A 704 14.75 3.15 18.23
C ALA A 704 14.67 3.75 16.81
N GLY A 705 14.08 4.94 16.66
CA GLY A 705 14.02 5.67 15.38
C GLY A 705 15.27 6.53 15.14
N GLY A 706 15.47 7.01 13.92
CA GLY A 706 16.70 7.73 13.53
C GLY A 706 17.05 8.93 14.43
N VAL A 707 16.10 9.85 14.66
CA VAL A 707 16.32 11.02 15.53
C VAL A 707 16.36 10.64 17.00
N GLY A 708 15.48 9.73 17.46
CA GLY A 708 15.45 9.28 18.85
C GLY A 708 16.73 8.56 19.27
N PHE A 709 17.29 7.73 18.39
CA PHE A 709 18.57 7.03 18.62
C PHE A 709 19.74 8.01 18.73
N MET A 710 19.77 9.06 17.89
CA MET A 710 20.77 10.13 18.00
C MET A 710 20.58 10.97 19.26
N GLY A 711 19.34 11.36 19.55
CA GLY A 711 18.98 12.16 20.72
C GLY A 711 19.37 11.48 22.03
N ALA A 712 19.14 10.16 22.15
CA ALA A 712 19.53 9.42 23.33
C ALA A 712 21.06 9.39 23.55
N GLN A 713 21.83 9.17 22.47
CA GLN A 713 23.30 9.18 22.55
C GLN A 713 23.85 10.57 22.89
N LEU A 714 23.37 11.61 22.21
CA LEU A 714 23.82 12.98 22.41
C LEU A 714 23.46 13.52 23.79
N ALA A 715 22.26 13.23 24.29
CA ALA A 715 21.86 13.60 25.66
C ALA A 715 22.76 12.91 26.70
N ARG A 716 23.11 11.64 26.48
CA ARG A 716 24.05 10.91 27.34
C ARG A 716 25.46 11.50 27.28
N LEU A 717 25.95 11.87 26.09
CA LEU A 717 27.24 12.55 25.94
C LEU A 717 27.28 13.91 26.65
N ALA A 718 26.14 14.60 26.73
CA ALA A 718 25.96 15.80 27.53
C ALA A 718 25.89 15.54 29.05
N GLY A 719 25.94 14.26 29.48
CA GLY A 719 25.92 13.86 30.88
C GLY A 719 24.52 13.70 31.48
N ALA A 720 23.46 13.66 30.66
CA ALA A 720 22.10 13.47 31.14
C ALA A 720 21.80 12.01 31.54
N GLU A 721 20.86 11.84 32.47
CA GLU A 721 20.22 10.56 32.74
C GLU A 721 19.10 10.34 31.71
N VAL A 722 19.37 9.49 30.72
CA VAL A 722 18.50 9.34 29.54
C VAL A 722 17.53 8.17 29.71
N TYR A 723 16.26 8.43 29.47
CA TYR A 723 15.18 7.46 29.33
C TYR A 723 14.70 7.47 27.88
N ALA A 724 14.36 6.31 27.32
CA ALA A 724 13.90 6.23 25.95
C ALA A 724 12.75 5.24 25.78
N THR A 725 11.72 5.62 25.03
CA THR A 725 10.58 4.73 24.74
C THR A 725 10.86 3.86 23.52
N ALA A 726 10.65 2.54 23.65
CA ALA A 726 10.63 1.60 22.53
C ALA A 726 9.86 0.34 22.91
N SER A 727 9.36 -0.45 21.95
CA SER A 727 8.71 -1.73 22.29
C SER A 727 9.74 -2.79 22.66
N ALA A 728 9.46 -3.67 23.62
CA ALA A 728 10.33 -4.83 23.91
C ALA A 728 9.96 -6.10 23.12
N ARG A 729 8.97 -6.06 22.21
CA ARG A 729 8.59 -7.25 21.41
C ARG A 729 9.76 -7.75 20.55
N THR A 730 10.43 -8.79 21.00
CA THR A 730 11.05 -9.80 20.12
C THR A 730 9.90 -10.58 19.49
N LYS A 731 9.77 -10.54 18.16
CA LYS A 731 9.09 -11.65 17.49
C LYS A 731 9.97 -12.87 17.71
N ASP A 732 9.56 -13.77 18.59
CA ASP A 732 10.04 -15.15 18.58
C ASP A 732 9.68 -15.73 17.21
N TYR A 733 10.65 -15.70 16.30
CA TYR A 733 10.64 -16.58 15.14
C TYR A 733 10.98 -17.96 15.69
N VAL A 734 9.96 -18.77 15.97
CA VAL A 734 10.14 -20.21 16.19
C VAL A 734 10.76 -20.76 14.91
N ALA A 735 11.96 -21.33 15.06
CA ALA A 735 12.71 -22.08 14.06
C ALA A 735 12.01 -23.39 13.70
#